data_AF-A0A971ICA1-F1
#
_entry.id   AF-A0A971ICA1-F1
#
_cell.length_a   1.000
_cell.length_b   1.000
_cell.length_c   1.000
_cell.angle_alpha   90.00
_cell.angle_beta   90.00
_cell.angle_gamma   90.00
#
_symmetry.space_group_name_H-M   'P 1'
#
loop_
_entity.id
_entity.type
_entity.pdbx_description
1 polymer ?
#
loop_
_entity_poly.entity_id
_entity_poly.type
_entity_poly.pdbx_seq_one_letter_code
_entity_poly.pdbx_strand_id
1 'polypeptide(L)'
;MPATKDSTGDAGRPVHKRGLTWNTGRFIVSAVIALVVAAILSVLALGISAGGVGNGDMSYTSLDYDTQVLKNGDLRIKQRINIRLGHREDDDGDTKPWRQLYQQYTINPDNLTSISDVSVRNVSDNQTYTQTDPIAPSQVQSTADWDQQQAGHWYIADVSDSSNPSSYTPGTSGDNGKYPVEIGWNIPQTDEADSLVFDVSMTFHGVSTAHPDVTSFQWEPFGASNQIPIEKMSASVRFPDGINTDNSWAWLHYAGVSQTSRASDGTLKLTAQQVSPGEHLDVVAMFDSSASDQVERTSNTNAKQRIIDDETQQETKARNSARTRARVIIAVWIISAILALFVGYKAVRSAFVTYRKSRYSGDVEYWRDPPEMSPASAAQLNDMLQGSASNQSSRQMAASVLSLASKRAISIYPGPVSSYFGVDLLNTPDASISGMLSNQDQRSQKAFNSTSTLVIRPVCSENRSSLNLSTSEDAALHLLEVAAGRLQSPVFDLKQMQQSFKKWESGYKEQERLSNAMASEFLQLKATYPLMSSIGWGVTGVALGVLALAFAVFTGGGTLGVGLLIGFVLLLTSCFALAYGKSTGLSERGQEYAGQVQGLRRYLLEFSAFQERGVDDLTLWDRYLVYAAAFGISNQALKQLALAYPQLSDPQWLDANASGSLLYWTYRPWVFAGAAYGYGMGGGVDRTTGAMAAGPAFGGGFGDLGGQLTSSFASIHSTIQAAAPSSSSGGSFGGGGFAGGGGGSGGGSFGGR
;
A
#
# COMPACT_ATOMS: atom_id res chain seq x y z
N MET A 1 -16.75 -20.24 63.37
CA MET A 1 -15.59 -20.90 64.01
C MET A 1 -15.83 -22.42 64.02
N PRO A 2 -14.79 -23.27 63.91
CA PRO A 2 -14.54 -24.03 62.68
C PRO A 2 -14.32 -25.54 62.89
N ALA A 3 -14.32 -26.31 61.80
CA ALA A 3 -13.59 -27.58 61.65
C ALA A 3 -13.64 -28.01 60.17
N THR A 4 -12.63 -28.56 59.51
CA THR A 4 -11.19 -28.75 59.72
C THR A 4 -10.62 -29.11 58.35
N LYS A 5 -9.40 -28.66 58.05
CA LYS A 5 -8.56 -29.18 56.96
C LYS A 5 -8.40 -30.69 57.13
N ASP A 6 -8.50 -31.44 56.04
CA ASP A 6 -7.72 -32.66 55.87
C ASP A 6 -6.92 -32.59 54.56
N SER A 7 -5.61 -32.60 54.75
CA SER A 7 -4.58 -32.76 53.74
C SER A 7 -4.12 -34.21 53.77
N THR A 8 -4.23 -34.94 52.67
CA THR A 8 -3.24 -35.96 52.24
C THR A 8 -3.59 -36.42 50.82
N GLY A 9 -2.56 -36.61 49.99
CA GLY A 9 -2.70 -37.24 48.67
C GLY A 9 -2.04 -36.49 47.52
N ASP A 10 -0.75 -36.19 47.65
CA ASP A 10 0.11 -35.87 46.52
C ASP A 10 0.22 -37.12 45.62
N ALA A 11 -0.51 -37.11 44.51
CA ALA A 11 -0.34 -38.04 43.40
C ALA A 11 -0.26 -37.23 42.11
N GLY A 12 0.98 -37.10 41.64
CA GLY A 12 1.42 -36.41 40.42
C GLY A 12 0.35 -36.20 39.35
N ARG A 13 -0.18 -34.98 39.28
CA ARG A 13 -0.85 -34.49 38.07
C ARG A 13 0.22 -34.34 36.99
N PRO A 14 0.06 -34.93 35.80
CA PRO A 14 0.96 -34.64 34.70
C PRO A 14 0.82 -33.14 34.39
N VAL A 15 1.89 -32.39 34.62
CA VAL A 15 2.05 -31.05 34.08
C VAL A 15 2.07 -31.23 32.56
N HIS A 16 0.91 -31.11 31.92
CA HIS A 16 0.85 -30.93 30.48
C HIS A 16 1.71 -29.71 30.19
N LYS A 17 2.90 -29.94 29.62
CA LYS A 17 3.70 -28.91 28.96
C LYS A 17 2.74 -28.23 27.98
N ARG A 18 2.25 -27.04 28.35
CA ARG A 18 1.37 -26.21 27.53
C ARG A 18 2.18 -25.74 26.32
N GLY A 19 2.27 -26.61 25.30
CA GLY A 19 2.78 -26.28 23.99
C GLY A 19 1.98 -25.12 23.39
N LEU A 20 2.55 -24.48 22.38
CA LEU A 20 1.89 -23.42 21.61
C LEU A 20 0.64 -24.01 20.93
N THR A 21 -0.52 -23.96 21.59
CA THR A 21 -1.79 -24.33 20.97
C THR A 21 -2.17 -23.21 19.99
N TRP A 22 -1.93 -23.42 18.71
CA TRP A 22 -2.26 -22.48 17.64
C TRP A 22 -3.57 -22.86 16.93
N ASN A 23 -4.21 -21.87 16.30
CA ASN A 23 -5.38 -22.11 15.45
C ASN A 23 -4.91 -22.35 14.01
N THR A 24 -5.01 -23.60 13.54
CA THR A 24 -4.53 -24.03 12.22
C THR A 24 -5.17 -23.22 11.08
N GLY A 25 -6.48 -22.98 11.14
CA GLY A 25 -7.18 -22.21 10.10
C GLY A 25 -6.69 -20.76 10.01
N ARG A 26 -6.58 -20.09 11.16
CA ARG A 26 -6.07 -18.69 11.20
C ARG A 26 -4.60 -18.62 10.80
N PHE A 27 -3.79 -19.59 11.22
CA PHE A 27 -2.38 -19.67 10.83
C PHE A 27 -2.24 -19.75 9.30
N ILE A 28 -2.98 -20.66 8.64
CA ILE A 28 -2.92 -20.83 7.18
C ILE A 28 -3.35 -19.54 6.48
N VAL A 29 -4.49 -18.94 6.87
CA VAL A 29 -4.97 -17.69 6.25
C VAL A 29 -3.96 -16.57 6.43
N SER A 30 -3.41 -16.38 7.63
CA SER A 30 -2.39 -15.35 7.89
C SER A 30 -1.09 -15.60 7.13
N ALA A 31 -0.66 -16.86 6.97
CA ALA A 31 0.53 -17.22 6.22
C ALA A 31 0.35 -16.97 4.72
N VAL A 32 -0.82 -17.29 4.15
CA VAL A 32 -1.15 -17.03 2.74
C VAL A 32 -1.16 -15.52 2.47
N ILE A 33 -1.82 -14.73 3.31
CA ILE A 33 -1.84 -13.26 3.17
C ILE A 33 -0.41 -12.71 3.20
N ALA A 34 0.39 -13.14 4.17
CA ALA A 34 1.77 -12.68 4.32
C ALA A 34 2.64 -13.05 3.10
N LEU A 35 2.48 -14.26 2.58
CA LEU A 35 3.18 -14.74 1.40
C LEU A 35 2.82 -13.92 0.15
N VAL A 36 1.53 -13.67 -0.08
CA VAL A 36 1.06 -12.89 -1.23
C VAL A 36 1.61 -11.47 -1.17
N VAL A 37 1.53 -10.80 -0.02
CA VAL A 37 2.04 -9.42 0.13
C VAL A 37 3.56 -9.36 -0.06
N ALA A 38 4.32 -10.27 0.56
CA ALA A 38 5.77 -10.31 0.41
C ALA A 38 6.19 -10.62 -1.04
N ALA A 39 5.48 -11.51 -1.73
CA ALA A 39 5.73 -11.84 -3.13
C ALA A 39 5.45 -10.64 -4.06
N ILE A 40 4.30 -9.97 -3.89
CA ILE A 40 3.94 -8.79 -4.71
C ILE A 40 5.00 -7.69 -4.57
N LEU A 41 5.42 -7.38 -3.34
CA LEU A 41 6.43 -6.33 -3.11
C LEU A 41 7.81 -6.72 -3.66
N SER A 42 8.18 -8.00 -3.58
CA SER A 42 9.44 -8.49 -4.14
C SER A 42 9.43 -8.49 -5.67
N VAL A 43 8.30 -8.86 -6.29
CA VAL A 43 8.10 -8.79 -7.75
C VAL A 43 8.10 -7.34 -8.22
N LEU A 44 7.46 -6.43 -7.48
CA LEU A 44 7.51 -5.00 -7.79
C LEU A 44 8.95 -4.48 -7.73
N ALA A 45 9.72 -4.83 -6.70
CA ALA A 45 11.13 -4.46 -6.60
C ALA A 45 11.96 -5.02 -7.76
N LEU A 46 11.71 -6.27 -8.16
CA LEU A 46 12.33 -6.87 -9.35
C LEU A 46 11.95 -6.12 -10.62
N GLY A 47 10.68 -5.76 -10.81
CA GLY A 47 10.19 -4.99 -11.94
C GLY A 47 10.86 -3.61 -12.02
N ILE A 48 10.98 -2.91 -10.89
CA ILE A 48 11.69 -1.63 -10.82
C ILE A 48 13.18 -1.81 -11.16
N SER A 49 13.83 -2.87 -10.66
CA SER A 49 15.25 -3.14 -10.99
C SER A 49 15.48 -3.57 -12.44
N ALA A 50 14.52 -4.28 -13.05
CA ALA A 50 14.58 -4.72 -14.44
C ALA A 50 14.25 -3.59 -15.42
N GLY A 51 13.51 -2.57 -14.97
CA GLY A 51 13.27 -1.33 -15.72
C GLY A 51 14.46 -0.35 -15.73
N GLY A 52 15.68 -0.83 -15.50
CA GLY A 52 16.89 -0.02 -15.53
C GLY A 52 17.12 0.62 -16.90
N VAL A 53 17.31 1.95 -16.86
CA VAL A 53 17.33 2.90 -17.99
C VAL A 53 15.98 2.91 -18.71
N GLY A 54 15.08 3.80 -18.27
CA GLY A 54 13.97 4.21 -19.13
C GLY A 54 14.54 4.56 -20.50
N ASN A 55 13.90 4.08 -21.57
CA ASN A 55 14.20 4.51 -22.93
C ASN A 55 14.07 6.04 -22.93
N GLY A 56 15.18 6.75 -22.69
CA GLY A 56 15.24 8.16 -23.00
C GLY A 56 14.90 8.29 -24.47
N ASP A 57 14.30 9.42 -24.83
CA ASP A 57 13.83 9.65 -26.19
C ASP A 57 14.96 9.53 -27.23
N MET A 58 16.23 9.51 -26.82
CA MET A 58 17.38 9.25 -27.67
C MET A 58 18.42 8.39 -26.96
N SER A 59 19.10 7.52 -27.70
CA SER A 59 20.24 6.74 -27.21
C SER A 59 21.24 6.43 -28.33
N TYR A 60 22.53 6.34 -28.01
CA TYR A 60 23.56 5.88 -28.95
C TYR A 60 23.71 4.36 -28.82
N THR A 61 23.24 3.60 -29.80
CA THR A 61 23.39 2.12 -29.85
C THR A 61 24.85 1.72 -30.08
N SER A 62 25.57 2.47 -30.91
CA SER A 62 27.02 2.32 -31.03
C SER A 62 27.72 3.64 -31.33
N LEU A 63 28.88 3.86 -30.74
CA LEU A 63 29.72 5.02 -30.97
C LEU A 63 31.16 4.57 -31.17
N ASP A 64 31.62 4.54 -32.42
CA ASP A 64 32.93 4.02 -32.79
C ASP A 64 33.85 5.13 -33.24
N TYR A 65 34.99 5.31 -32.56
CA TYR A 65 36.00 6.30 -32.89
C TYR A 65 37.20 5.64 -33.59
N ASP A 66 37.69 6.29 -34.63
CA ASP A 66 38.95 6.02 -35.30
C ASP A 66 39.76 7.32 -35.31
N THR A 67 40.71 7.41 -34.38
CA THR A 67 41.48 8.61 -34.07
C THR A 67 42.93 8.42 -34.51
N GLN A 68 43.45 9.36 -35.29
CA GLN A 68 44.85 9.44 -35.67
C GLN A 68 45.51 10.62 -34.95
N VAL A 69 46.52 10.33 -34.15
CA VAL A 69 47.42 11.34 -33.59
C VAL A 69 48.38 11.79 -34.68
N LEU A 70 48.41 13.08 -34.98
CA LEU A 70 49.27 13.69 -35.99
C LEU A 70 50.62 14.10 -35.39
N LYS A 71 51.64 14.28 -36.25
CA LYS A 71 53.00 14.66 -35.81
C LYS A 71 53.03 16.00 -35.05
N ASN A 72 52.17 16.93 -35.42
CA ASN A 72 51.98 18.22 -34.75
C ASN A 72 51.16 18.13 -33.45
N GLY A 73 50.80 16.93 -32.99
CA GLY A 73 50.08 16.74 -31.74
C GLY A 73 48.57 16.95 -31.81
N ASP A 74 48.03 17.22 -33.00
CA ASP A 74 46.59 17.29 -33.23
C ASP A 74 45.96 15.89 -33.32
N LEU A 75 44.66 15.79 -33.04
CA LEU A 75 43.90 14.55 -33.16
C LEU A 75 42.92 14.65 -34.33
N ARG A 76 43.16 13.86 -35.38
CA ARG A 76 42.16 13.66 -36.45
C ARG A 76 41.23 12.53 -36.05
N ILE A 77 39.97 12.86 -35.82
CA ILE A 77 38.95 11.96 -35.29
C ILE A 77 37.96 11.64 -36.41
N LYS A 78 37.65 10.35 -36.58
CA LYS A 78 36.51 9.87 -37.36
C LYS A 78 35.60 9.09 -36.44
N GLN A 79 34.32 9.40 -36.44
CA GLN A 79 33.31 8.76 -35.61
C GLN A 79 32.29 8.09 -36.51
N ARG A 80 31.94 6.85 -36.20
CA ARG A 80 30.74 6.19 -36.72
C ARG A 80 29.73 6.09 -35.59
N ILE A 81 28.62 6.77 -35.79
CA ILE A 81 27.59 7.00 -34.79
C ILE A 81 26.35 6.22 -35.23
N ASN A 82 25.80 5.37 -34.36
CA ASN A 82 24.49 4.76 -34.54
C ASN A 82 23.58 5.22 -33.41
N ILE A 83 22.47 5.86 -33.78
CA ILE A 83 21.51 6.47 -32.86
C ILE A 83 20.15 5.80 -33.02
N ARG A 84 19.48 5.60 -31.89
CA ARG A 84 18.05 5.32 -31.81
C ARG A 84 17.32 6.58 -31.33
N LEU A 85 16.24 6.94 -32.02
CA LEU A 85 15.34 8.03 -31.69
C LEU A 85 13.96 7.43 -31.34
N GLY A 86 13.48 7.71 -30.14
CA GLY A 86 12.14 7.37 -29.68
C GLY A 86 11.14 8.48 -29.99
N HIS A 87 9.87 8.11 -29.95
CA HIS A 87 8.75 9.04 -30.06
C HIS A 87 8.74 10.05 -28.91
N ARG A 88 8.42 11.31 -29.21
CA ARG A 88 8.27 12.40 -28.23
C ARG A 88 6.95 13.13 -28.44
N GLU A 89 6.37 13.58 -27.34
CA GLU A 89 5.18 14.44 -27.32
C GLU A 89 5.52 15.78 -26.66
N ASP A 90 4.83 16.86 -27.03
CA ASP A 90 4.87 18.13 -26.33
C ASP A 90 3.82 18.21 -25.19
N ASP A 91 3.77 19.34 -24.48
CA ASP A 91 2.89 19.52 -23.31
C ASP A 91 1.39 19.45 -23.67
N ASP A 92 1.04 19.61 -24.94
CA ASP A 92 -0.33 19.55 -25.47
C ASP A 92 -0.68 18.15 -26.02
N GLY A 93 0.29 17.22 -26.02
CA GLY A 93 0.13 15.84 -26.49
C GLY A 93 0.35 15.67 -28.00
N ASP A 94 0.91 16.67 -28.68
CA ASP A 94 1.24 16.60 -30.10
C ASP A 94 2.66 16.01 -30.32
N THR A 95 2.84 15.28 -31.41
CA THR A 95 4.14 14.66 -31.74
C THR A 95 5.22 15.72 -31.98
N LYS A 96 6.33 15.60 -31.26
CA LYS A 96 7.50 16.46 -31.35
C LYS A 96 8.62 15.79 -32.16
N PRO A 97 8.71 16.02 -33.48
CA PRO A 97 9.68 15.35 -34.32
C PRO A 97 11.12 15.78 -34.01
N TRP A 98 12.06 14.91 -34.36
CA TRP A 98 13.49 15.19 -34.41
C TRP A 98 13.86 15.85 -35.73
N ARG A 99 14.65 16.91 -35.66
CA ARG A 99 15.10 17.66 -36.84
C ARG A 99 16.60 17.87 -36.85
N GLN A 100 17.25 17.93 -35.69
CA GLN A 100 18.67 18.23 -35.60
C GLN A 100 19.35 17.38 -34.53
N LEU A 101 20.54 16.89 -34.84
CA LEU A 101 21.40 16.13 -33.93
C LEU A 101 22.69 16.93 -33.71
N TYR A 102 23.28 16.84 -32.52
CA TYR A 102 24.47 17.61 -32.22
C TYR A 102 25.38 16.95 -31.17
N GLN A 103 26.65 17.36 -31.23
CA GLN A 103 27.66 17.12 -30.21
C GLN A 103 28.30 18.45 -29.83
N GLN A 104 28.29 18.76 -28.54
CA GLN A 104 28.95 19.95 -28.00
C GLN A 104 30.29 19.57 -27.41
N TYR A 105 31.30 20.41 -27.63
CA TYR A 105 32.65 20.27 -27.10
C TYR A 105 33.06 21.57 -26.43
N THR A 106 33.92 21.51 -25.42
CA THR A 106 34.43 22.74 -24.79
C THR A 106 35.79 23.09 -25.36
N ILE A 107 35.90 24.24 -26.05
CA ILE A 107 37.20 24.82 -26.37
C ILE A 107 37.83 25.30 -25.08
N ASN A 108 39.09 24.92 -24.87
CA ASN A 108 39.83 25.23 -23.68
C ASN A 108 41.32 25.39 -24.04
N PRO A 109 41.90 26.60 -23.90
CA PRO A 109 43.30 26.86 -24.23
C PRO A 109 44.28 25.93 -23.49
N ASP A 110 43.86 25.34 -22.36
CA ASP A 110 44.66 24.41 -21.59
C ASP A 110 44.69 22.99 -22.16
N ASN A 111 43.85 22.62 -23.13
CA ASN A 111 43.84 21.26 -23.68
C ASN A 111 43.20 21.08 -25.09
N LEU A 112 42.38 22.01 -25.60
CA LEU A 112 41.77 21.97 -26.94
C LEU A 112 41.64 23.40 -27.48
N THR A 113 42.50 23.79 -28.43
CA THR A 113 42.59 25.20 -28.88
C THR A 113 41.59 25.55 -29.99
N SER A 114 41.30 24.60 -30.88
CA SER A 114 40.29 24.76 -31.93
C SER A 114 39.86 23.41 -32.52
N ILE A 115 38.79 23.42 -33.33
CA ILE A 115 38.29 22.27 -34.08
C ILE A 115 38.18 22.67 -35.55
N SER A 116 38.61 21.82 -36.48
CA SER A 116 38.49 22.08 -37.92
C SER A 116 38.21 20.79 -38.70
N ASP A 117 38.28 20.85 -40.04
CA ASP A 117 38.10 19.72 -40.96
C ASP A 117 36.81 18.91 -40.71
N VAL A 118 35.75 19.58 -40.29
CA VAL A 118 34.47 18.92 -39.98
C VAL A 118 33.82 18.43 -41.26
N SER A 119 33.34 17.19 -41.23
CA SER A 119 32.49 16.63 -42.28
C SER A 119 31.50 15.65 -41.68
N VAL A 120 30.28 15.65 -42.22
CA VAL A 120 29.20 14.75 -41.82
C VAL A 120 28.71 14.00 -43.05
N ARG A 121 28.55 12.69 -42.92
CA ARG A 121 27.93 11.85 -43.94
C ARG A 121 26.88 10.98 -43.27
N ASN A 122 25.66 11.00 -43.78
CA ASN A 122 24.67 10.02 -43.43
C ASN A 122 24.98 8.72 -44.20
N VAL A 123 25.21 7.65 -43.45
CA VAL A 123 25.55 6.34 -43.99
C VAL A 123 24.28 5.61 -44.43
N SER A 124 23.16 5.91 -43.78
CA SER A 124 21.87 5.26 -43.99
C SER A 124 21.29 5.56 -45.38
N ASP A 125 21.47 6.78 -45.88
CA ASP A 125 21.01 7.26 -47.18
C ASP A 125 22.16 7.49 -48.18
N ASN A 126 23.41 7.26 -47.75
CA ASN A 126 24.63 7.50 -48.52
C ASN A 126 24.83 8.97 -48.95
N GLN A 127 24.33 9.94 -48.18
CA GLN A 127 24.43 11.37 -48.46
C GLN A 127 25.57 12.04 -47.67
N THR A 128 26.44 12.78 -48.37
CA THR A 128 27.39 13.70 -47.72
C THR A 128 26.71 15.03 -47.47
N TYR A 129 26.75 15.50 -46.22
CA TYR A 129 26.10 16.75 -45.83
C TYR A 129 27.02 17.94 -46.13
N THR A 130 26.43 19.09 -46.47
CA THR A 130 27.18 20.33 -46.76
C THR A 130 27.07 21.33 -45.62
N GLN A 131 28.06 22.21 -45.49
CA GLN A 131 28.08 23.19 -44.40
C GLN A 131 27.03 24.29 -44.60
N THR A 132 26.36 24.70 -43.53
CA THR A 132 25.42 25.84 -43.47
C THR A 132 25.64 26.66 -42.20
N ASP A 133 24.96 27.82 -42.11
CA ASP A 133 24.89 28.62 -40.88
C ASP A 133 23.99 27.94 -39.82
N PRO A 134 24.30 28.07 -38.53
CA PRO A 134 23.50 27.44 -37.48
C PRO A 134 22.08 28.03 -37.44
N ILE A 135 21.07 27.15 -37.45
CA ILE A 135 19.66 27.52 -37.36
C ILE A 135 18.96 26.71 -36.27
N ALA A 136 18.11 27.37 -35.49
CA ALA A 136 17.27 26.70 -34.50
C ALA A 136 16.05 26.06 -35.20
N PRO A 137 15.72 24.77 -34.97
CA PRO A 137 14.62 24.10 -35.68
C PRO A 137 13.25 24.75 -35.50
N SER A 138 13.05 25.49 -34.40
CA SER A 138 11.83 26.26 -34.12
C SER A 138 11.62 27.46 -35.04
N GLN A 139 12.67 27.92 -35.73
CA GLN A 139 12.60 29.05 -36.66
C GLN A 139 11.98 28.66 -38.02
N VAL A 140 11.89 27.36 -38.33
CA VAL A 140 11.30 26.83 -39.57
C VAL A 140 10.01 26.09 -39.24
N GLN A 141 8.87 26.70 -39.54
CA GLN A 141 7.57 26.16 -39.13
C GLN A 141 7.07 25.00 -39.99
N SER A 142 7.41 24.98 -41.27
CA SER A 142 6.95 23.95 -42.22
C SER A 142 7.94 22.78 -42.31
N THR A 143 7.43 21.55 -42.19
CA THR A 143 8.19 20.31 -42.42
C THR A 143 8.80 20.25 -43.81
N ALA A 144 8.01 20.61 -44.84
CA ALA A 144 8.49 20.59 -46.23
C ALA A 144 9.64 21.59 -46.45
N ASP A 145 9.58 22.75 -45.80
CA ASP A 145 10.65 23.75 -45.88
C ASP A 145 11.90 23.28 -45.12
N TRP A 146 11.73 22.61 -43.98
CA TRP A 146 12.85 22.00 -43.25
C TRP A 146 13.56 20.94 -44.09
N ASP A 147 12.82 19.96 -44.59
CA ASP A 147 13.39 18.83 -45.34
C ASP A 147 14.03 19.28 -46.66
N GLN A 148 13.49 20.33 -47.29
CA GLN A 148 14.02 20.85 -48.55
C GLN A 148 15.21 21.80 -48.38
N GLN A 149 15.21 22.64 -47.33
CA GLN A 149 16.15 23.75 -47.21
C GLN A 149 17.21 23.55 -46.13
N GLN A 150 16.93 22.73 -45.12
CA GLN A 150 17.77 22.60 -43.93
C GLN A 150 18.32 21.19 -43.72
N ALA A 151 17.55 20.13 -44.02
CA ALA A 151 18.03 18.76 -43.93
C ALA A 151 19.19 18.49 -44.90
N GLY A 152 20.11 17.61 -44.52
CA GLY A 152 21.30 17.31 -45.34
C GLY A 152 22.42 18.33 -45.21
N HIS A 153 22.33 19.22 -44.21
CA HIS A 153 23.36 20.20 -43.89
C HIS A 153 23.94 19.98 -42.49
N TRP A 154 25.21 20.38 -42.30
CA TRP A 154 25.87 20.43 -41.00
C TRP A 154 26.38 21.83 -40.71
N TYR A 155 26.63 22.14 -39.45
CA TYR A 155 27.20 23.41 -39.02
C TYR A 155 28.17 23.20 -37.85
N ILE A 156 29.01 24.21 -37.63
CA ILE A 156 29.82 24.36 -36.42
C ILE A 156 29.62 25.77 -35.89
N ALA A 157 29.31 25.91 -34.61
CA ALA A 157 28.92 27.18 -34.01
C ALA A 157 29.42 27.32 -32.58
N ASP A 158 29.70 28.55 -32.16
CA ASP A 158 29.83 28.88 -30.74
C ASP A 158 28.43 29.00 -30.14
N VAL A 159 28.16 28.20 -29.11
CA VAL A 159 26.85 28.09 -28.45
C VAL A 159 26.88 28.63 -27.02
N SER A 160 27.76 29.59 -26.74
CA SER A 160 27.79 30.32 -25.47
C SER A 160 26.44 30.99 -25.16
N ASP A 161 25.73 31.45 -26.20
CA ASP A 161 24.29 31.74 -26.16
C ASP A 161 23.54 30.68 -26.99
N SER A 162 22.97 29.69 -26.32
CA SER A 162 22.24 28.59 -26.96
C SER A 162 21.00 29.04 -27.74
N SER A 163 20.50 30.25 -27.47
CA SER A 163 19.32 30.80 -28.16
C SER A 163 19.69 31.47 -29.48
N ASN A 164 20.96 31.88 -29.63
CA ASN A 164 21.46 32.56 -30.81
C ASN A 164 22.91 32.12 -31.10
N PRO A 165 23.10 30.89 -31.62
CA PRO A 165 24.42 30.36 -31.94
C PRO A 165 25.13 31.26 -32.96
N SER A 166 26.40 31.55 -32.72
CA SER A 166 27.21 32.42 -33.59
C SER A 166 28.21 31.61 -34.41
N SER A 167 28.65 32.17 -35.55
CA SER A 167 29.59 31.49 -36.45
C SER A 167 30.91 31.18 -35.74
N TYR A 168 31.34 29.92 -35.81
CA TYR A 168 32.60 29.49 -35.23
C TYR A 168 33.78 29.86 -36.15
N THR A 169 34.77 30.57 -35.59
CA THR A 169 36.06 30.83 -36.27
C THR A 169 37.19 30.18 -35.47
N PRO A 170 37.99 29.28 -36.08
CA PRO A 170 39.14 28.69 -35.41
C PRO A 170 40.15 29.76 -34.93
N GLY A 171 40.58 29.69 -33.68
CA GLY A 171 41.66 30.53 -33.14
C GLY A 171 41.25 31.88 -32.52
N THR A 172 39.96 32.24 -32.52
CA THR A 172 39.45 33.39 -31.75
C THR A 172 39.09 32.99 -30.32
N SER A 173 39.71 33.62 -29.32
CA SER A 173 39.43 33.35 -27.90
C SER A 173 38.22 34.13 -27.40
N GLY A 174 37.20 33.45 -26.86
CA GLY A 174 36.12 34.08 -26.12
C GLY A 174 36.59 34.78 -24.83
N ASP A 175 35.75 35.62 -24.23
CA ASP A 175 36.11 36.55 -23.14
C ASP A 175 36.78 35.91 -21.90
N ASN A 176 36.59 34.60 -21.67
CA ASN A 176 37.20 33.82 -20.57
C ASN A 176 38.16 32.70 -21.05
N GLY A 177 38.50 32.66 -22.34
CA GLY A 177 39.32 31.61 -22.96
C GLY A 177 38.60 30.28 -23.20
N LYS A 178 37.67 29.85 -22.34
CA LYS A 178 36.87 28.61 -22.53
C LYS A 178 35.45 28.91 -23.00
N TYR A 179 34.96 28.17 -24.00
CA TYR A 179 33.61 28.35 -24.54
C TYR A 179 33.11 27.06 -25.23
N PRO A 180 31.80 26.79 -25.20
CA PRO A 180 31.22 25.62 -25.86
C PRO A 180 31.07 25.83 -27.37
N VAL A 181 31.48 24.81 -28.14
CA VAL A 181 31.32 24.73 -29.58
C VAL A 181 30.44 23.53 -29.90
N GLU A 182 29.40 23.75 -30.69
CA GLU A 182 28.50 22.71 -31.15
C GLU A 182 28.81 22.35 -32.61
N ILE A 183 28.96 21.05 -32.87
CA ILE A 183 28.89 20.48 -34.20
C ILE A 183 27.52 19.83 -34.32
N GLY A 184 26.67 20.36 -35.20
CA GLY A 184 25.34 19.81 -35.42
C GLY A 184 25.07 19.48 -36.89
N TRP A 185 24.12 18.58 -37.11
CA TRP A 185 23.66 18.21 -38.43
C TRP A 185 22.14 18.04 -38.46
N ASN A 186 21.57 18.53 -39.55
CA ASN A 186 20.14 18.60 -39.76
C ASN A 186 19.69 17.34 -40.49
N ILE A 187 18.79 16.58 -39.86
CA ILE A 187 18.18 15.39 -40.43
C ILE A 187 16.80 15.73 -41.01
N PRO A 188 16.28 14.95 -41.95
CA PRO A 188 14.87 15.01 -42.30
C PRO A 188 14.00 14.84 -41.05
N GLN A 189 12.83 15.47 -41.04
CA GLN A 189 11.91 15.36 -39.92
C GLN A 189 11.62 13.88 -39.62
N THR A 190 11.95 13.45 -38.40
CA THR A 190 11.88 12.04 -37.98
C THR A 190 11.12 11.96 -36.66
N ASP A 191 10.00 11.24 -36.61
CA ASP A 191 9.23 11.08 -35.36
C ASP A 191 9.88 10.05 -34.43
N GLU A 192 10.31 8.93 -35.00
CA GLU A 192 11.05 7.85 -34.35
C GLU A 192 11.94 7.13 -35.37
N ALA A 193 13.05 6.54 -34.91
CA ALA A 193 13.94 5.73 -35.74
C ALA A 193 14.70 4.72 -34.88
N ASP A 194 14.65 3.44 -35.24
CA ASP A 194 15.39 2.38 -34.54
C ASP A 194 16.91 2.48 -34.75
N SER A 195 17.34 3.03 -35.89
CA SER A 195 18.75 3.17 -36.24
C SER A 195 18.95 4.26 -37.30
N LEU A 196 19.78 5.24 -36.97
CA LEU A 196 20.34 6.22 -37.91
C LEU A 196 21.86 6.23 -37.76
N VAL A 197 22.57 6.01 -38.88
CA VAL A 197 24.03 5.88 -38.88
C VAL A 197 24.69 7.06 -39.57
N PHE A 198 25.62 7.72 -38.88
CA PHE A 198 26.39 8.86 -39.39
C PHE A 198 27.90 8.62 -39.25
N ASP A 199 28.65 9.02 -40.28
CA ASP A 199 30.10 9.18 -40.19
C ASP A 199 30.40 10.68 -39.98
N VAL A 200 31.00 11.04 -38.86
CA VAL A 200 31.39 12.42 -38.52
C VAL A 200 32.91 12.48 -38.37
N SER A 201 33.58 13.31 -39.17
CA SER A 201 35.04 13.51 -39.05
C SER A 201 35.35 14.94 -38.63
N MET A 202 36.44 15.13 -37.87
CA MET A 202 36.90 16.44 -37.38
C MET A 202 38.39 16.36 -36.98
N THR A 203 39.07 17.50 -36.92
CA THR A 203 40.43 17.62 -36.37
C THR A 203 40.39 18.48 -35.12
N PHE A 204 40.86 17.95 -33.99
CA PHE A 204 41.06 18.70 -32.75
C PHE A 204 42.49 19.22 -32.68
N HIS A 205 42.65 20.52 -32.46
CA HIS A 205 43.93 21.20 -32.44
C HIS A 205 44.46 21.46 -31.04
N GLY A 206 45.79 21.47 -30.91
CA GLY A 206 46.47 21.83 -29.67
C GLY A 206 46.20 20.86 -28.53
N VAL A 207 45.91 19.59 -28.86
CA VAL A 207 45.52 18.57 -27.88
C VAL A 207 46.73 18.00 -27.13
N SER A 208 47.84 17.81 -27.83
CA SER A 208 49.05 17.25 -27.24
C SER A 208 50.01 18.33 -26.72
N THR A 209 50.78 17.98 -25.70
CA THR A 209 51.91 18.77 -25.18
C THR A 209 53.20 17.98 -25.37
N ALA A 210 54.16 18.58 -26.07
CA ALA A 210 55.50 18.02 -26.25
C ALA A 210 56.39 18.32 -25.04
N HIS A 211 56.94 17.27 -24.45
CA HIS A 211 58.00 17.33 -23.43
C HIS A 211 59.33 16.85 -24.03
N PRO A 212 60.48 17.05 -23.36
CA PRO A 212 61.76 16.61 -23.90
C PRO A 212 61.86 15.09 -24.07
N ASP A 213 61.09 14.31 -23.31
CA ASP A 213 61.11 12.84 -23.30
C ASP A 213 59.88 12.18 -23.96
N VAL A 214 58.69 12.75 -23.80
CA VAL A 214 57.43 12.24 -24.38
C VAL A 214 56.49 13.34 -24.83
N THR A 215 55.66 13.07 -25.83
CA THR A 215 54.51 13.90 -26.18
C THR A 215 53.26 13.26 -25.57
N SER A 216 52.49 14.04 -24.79
CA SER A 216 51.35 13.55 -24.02
C SER A 216 50.06 14.28 -24.39
N PHE A 217 48.92 13.60 -24.27
CA PHE A 217 47.60 14.18 -24.42
C PHE A 217 46.57 13.51 -23.51
N GLN A 218 45.49 14.23 -23.23
CA GLN A 218 44.30 13.71 -22.57
C GLN A 218 43.09 13.96 -23.47
N TRP A 219 42.40 12.90 -23.85
CA TRP A 219 41.23 12.95 -24.72
C TRP A 219 40.01 12.39 -24.00
N GLU A 220 38.93 13.15 -23.99
CA GLU A 220 37.65 12.81 -23.35
C GLU A 220 36.58 12.69 -24.46
N PRO A 221 36.29 11.49 -24.98
CA PRO A 221 35.37 11.31 -26.11
C PRO A 221 33.93 11.74 -25.80
N PHE A 222 33.52 11.56 -24.54
CA PHE A 222 32.25 12.04 -23.97
C PHE A 222 32.47 12.40 -22.51
N GLY A 223 31.80 13.47 -22.06
CA GLY A 223 31.99 14.00 -20.71
C GLY A 223 30.79 13.89 -19.79
N ALA A 224 30.97 14.29 -18.53
CA ALA A 224 29.93 14.20 -17.49
C ALA A 224 28.70 15.09 -17.77
N SER A 225 28.80 16.02 -18.72
CA SER A 225 27.68 16.81 -19.21
C SER A 225 26.76 16.02 -20.16
N ASN A 226 27.22 14.89 -20.72
CA ASN A 226 26.42 14.06 -21.61
C ASN A 226 25.28 13.37 -20.84
N GLN A 227 24.04 13.63 -21.23
CA GLN A 227 22.85 13.00 -20.64
C GLN A 227 22.29 11.86 -21.50
N ILE A 228 22.88 11.60 -22.67
CA ILE A 228 22.39 10.58 -23.59
C ILE A 228 23.12 9.26 -23.34
N PRO A 229 22.41 8.15 -23.04
CA PRO A 229 23.04 6.86 -22.80
C PRO A 229 23.73 6.32 -24.06
N ILE A 230 24.84 5.60 -23.87
CA ILE A 230 25.61 4.95 -24.95
C ILE A 230 25.72 3.45 -24.64
N GLU A 231 25.08 2.60 -25.45
CA GLU A 231 25.06 1.16 -25.22
C GLU A 231 26.45 0.54 -25.37
N LYS A 232 27.18 0.95 -26.42
CA LYS A 232 28.53 0.49 -26.70
C LYS A 232 29.34 1.61 -27.34
N MET A 233 30.51 1.87 -26.77
CA MET A 233 31.52 2.73 -27.37
C MET A 233 32.78 1.92 -27.67
N SER A 234 33.40 2.19 -28.82
CA SER A 234 34.74 1.70 -29.14
C SER A 234 35.61 2.84 -29.65
N ALA A 235 36.91 2.79 -29.38
CA ALA A 235 37.85 3.71 -30.01
C ALA A 235 39.14 2.99 -30.41
N SER A 236 39.67 3.36 -31.57
CA SER A 236 41.01 3.00 -32.04
C SER A 236 41.85 4.27 -32.15
N VAL A 237 42.95 4.35 -31.41
CA VAL A 237 43.86 5.49 -31.42
C VAL A 237 45.19 5.05 -32.03
N ARG A 238 45.48 5.60 -33.21
CA ARG A 238 46.69 5.36 -33.99
C ARG A 238 47.70 6.48 -33.74
N PHE A 239 48.94 6.08 -33.43
CA PHE A 239 50.05 7.01 -33.18
C PHE A 239 50.79 7.34 -34.49
N PRO A 240 51.69 8.34 -34.49
CA PRO A 240 52.54 8.61 -35.64
C PRO A 240 53.47 7.44 -35.98
N ASP A 241 53.94 7.38 -37.23
CA ASP A 241 54.87 6.34 -37.69
C ASP A 241 56.10 6.24 -36.79
N GLY A 242 56.50 5.00 -36.45
CA GLY A 242 57.62 4.71 -35.55
C GLY A 242 57.22 4.50 -34.09
N ILE A 243 55.97 4.74 -33.73
CA ILE A 243 55.42 4.42 -32.41
C ILE A 243 54.81 3.02 -32.39
N ASN A 244 55.13 2.25 -31.35
CA ASN A 244 54.66 0.90 -31.07
C ASN A 244 54.35 0.73 -29.56
N THR A 245 54.20 -0.51 -29.09
CA THR A 245 53.87 -0.80 -27.68
C THR A 245 54.99 -0.49 -26.69
N ASP A 246 56.24 -0.42 -27.14
CA ASP A 246 57.41 -0.26 -26.27
C ASP A 246 57.75 1.21 -26.01
N ASN A 247 57.29 2.10 -26.88
CA ASN A 247 57.54 3.55 -26.83
C ASN A 247 56.26 4.39 -26.77
N SER A 248 55.13 3.78 -26.37
CA SER A 248 53.90 4.48 -26.03
C SER A 248 53.23 3.91 -24.77
N TRP A 249 52.50 4.77 -24.07
CA TRP A 249 51.78 4.45 -22.85
C TRP A 249 50.38 5.04 -22.93
N ALA A 250 49.40 4.34 -22.35
CA ALA A 250 48.04 4.82 -22.30
C ALA A 250 47.32 4.29 -21.06
N TRP A 251 46.48 5.13 -20.49
CA TRP A 251 45.61 4.85 -19.37
C TRP A 251 44.18 5.25 -19.75
N LEU A 252 43.22 4.44 -19.30
CA LEU A 252 41.80 4.66 -19.52
C LEU A 252 41.14 4.81 -18.17
N HIS A 253 40.46 5.93 -17.96
CA HIS A 253 39.62 6.16 -16.79
C HIS A 253 38.16 6.12 -17.22
N TYR A 254 37.48 5.06 -16.80
CA TYR A 254 36.04 4.89 -16.99
C TYR A 254 35.47 4.13 -15.80
N ALA A 255 34.35 4.61 -15.24
CA ALA A 255 33.75 4.02 -14.05
C ALA A 255 33.01 2.69 -14.33
N GLY A 256 32.56 2.48 -15.57
CA GLY A 256 31.81 1.31 -16.01
C GLY A 256 32.68 0.18 -16.57
N VAL A 257 32.04 -0.75 -17.29
CA VAL A 257 32.73 -1.91 -17.90
C VAL A 257 33.52 -1.44 -19.12
N SER A 258 34.85 -1.53 -19.05
CA SER A 258 35.74 -1.24 -20.18
C SER A 258 36.79 -2.31 -20.41
N GLN A 259 37.35 -2.28 -21.62
CA GLN A 259 38.52 -3.08 -21.99
C GLN A 259 39.49 -2.19 -22.76
N THR A 260 40.78 -2.41 -22.56
CA THR A 260 41.85 -1.79 -23.35
C THR A 260 42.78 -2.87 -23.88
N SER A 261 43.27 -2.69 -25.10
CA SER A 261 44.22 -3.60 -25.74
C SER A 261 45.12 -2.83 -26.70
N ARG A 262 46.21 -3.46 -27.11
CA ARG A 262 47.13 -2.95 -28.14
C ARG A 262 47.10 -3.88 -29.35
N ALA A 263 47.01 -3.30 -30.55
CA ALA A 263 47.21 -4.04 -31.79
C ALA A 263 48.72 -4.24 -32.06
N SER A 264 49.04 -5.11 -33.01
CA SER A 264 50.43 -5.45 -33.38
C SER A 264 51.25 -4.27 -33.91
N ASP A 265 50.58 -3.24 -34.41
CA ASP A 265 51.17 -1.99 -34.91
C ASP A 265 51.28 -0.90 -33.83
N GLY A 266 50.93 -1.20 -32.56
CA GLY A 266 50.94 -0.23 -31.46
C GLY A 266 49.64 0.54 -31.26
N THR A 267 48.64 0.40 -32.15
CA THR A 267 47.34 1.06 -32.03
C THR A 267 46.66 0.72 -30.71
N LEU A 268 46.20 1.73 -29.98
CA LEU A 268 45.40 1.55 -28.77
C LEU A 268 43.95 1.28 -29.15
N LYS A 269 43.38 0.18 -28.66
CA LYS A 269 41.97 -0.14 -28.80
C LYS A 269 41.30 -0.13 -27.44
N LEU A 270 40.19 0.57 -27.32
CA LEU A 270 39.40 0.63 -26.10
C LEU A 270 37.92 0.42 -26.41
N THR A 271 37.21 -0.15 -25.44
CA THR A 271 35.75 -0.29 -25.49
C THR A 271 35.14 0.04 -24.14
N ALA A 272 33.99 0.70 -24.14
CA ALA A 272 33.15 0.91 -22.97
C ALA A 272 31.73 0.40 -23.25
N GLN A 273 31.07 -0.16 -22.24
CA GLN A 273 29.71 -0.73 -22.38
C GLN A 273 28.77 -0.07 -21.38
N GLN A 274 27.52 0.16 -21.82
CA GLN A 274 26.41 0.65 -21.00
C GLN A 274 26.74 1.96 -20.27
N VAL A 275 27.20 2.95 -21.02
CA VAL A 275 27.48 4.29 -20.51
C VAL A 275 26.19 4.96 -20.06
N SER A 276 26.11 5.26 -18.78
CA SER A 276 24.96 5.91 -18.17
C SER A 276 25.03 7.44 -18.33
N PRO A 277 23.88 8.15 -18.32
CA PRO A 277 23.86 9.61 -18.29
C PRO A 277 24.74 10.18 -17.17
N GLY A 278 25.57 11.16 -17.51
CA GLY A 278 26.50 11.81 -16.58
C GLY A 278 27.83 11.10 -16.35
N GLU A 279 28.07 9.94 -16.97
CA GLU A 279 29.39 9.30 -16.96
C GLU A 279 30.34 9.96 -17.98
N HIS A 280 31.64 9.92 -17.69
CA HIS A 280 32.70 10.40 -18.58
C HIS A 280 33.72 9.29 -18.81
N LEU A 281 34.46 9.39 -19.90
CA LEU A 281 35.58 8.50 -20.22
C LEU A 281 36.79 9.36 -20.59
N ASP A 282 37.88 9.19 -19.85
CA ASP A 282 39.14 9.88 -20.12
C ASP A 282 40.19 8.91 -20.63
N VAL A 283 40.88 9.29 -21.71
CA VAL A 283 42.04 8.60 -22.26
C VAL A 283 43.26 9.47 -22.06
N VAL A 284 44.19 9.05 -21.21
CA VAL A 284 45.50 9.68 -21.06
C VAL A 284 46.50 8.87 -21.86
N ALA A 285 47.20 9.47 -22.83
CA ALA A 285 48.20 8.77 -23.61
C ALA A 285 49.47 9.59 -23.81
N MET A 286 50.59 8.91 -23.96
CA MET A 286 51.87 9.54 -24.30
C MET A 286 52.73 8.63 -25.17
N PHE A 287 53.60 9.22 -25.98
CA PHE A 287 54.50 8.51 -26.90
C PHE A 287 55.84 9.24 -27.02
N ASP A 288 56.85 8.57 -27.56
CA ASP A 288 58.19 9.15 -27.74
C ASP A 288 58.15 10.44 -28.58
N SER A 289 58.70 11.53 -28.03
CA SER A 289 58.69 12.85 -28.69
C SER A 289 59.41 12.87 -30.03
N SER A 290 60.30 11.91 -30.31
CA SER A 290 61.00 11.82 -31.60
C SER A 290 60.06 11.61 -32.80
N ALA A 291 58.85 11.10 -32.56
CA ALA A 291 57.84 10.92 -33.59
C ALA A 291 56.92 12.14 -33.78
N SER A 292 57.08 13.18 -32.95
CA SER A 292 56.34 14.44 -33.03
C SER A 292 57.20 15.57 -33.59
N ASP A 293 56.57 16.51 -34.30
CA ASP A 293 57.20 17.68 -34.90
C ASP A 293 56.19 18.84 -34.93
N GLN A 294 56.63 20.05 -34.62
CA GLN A 294 55.79 21.26 -34.60
C GLN A 294 54.55 21.18 -33.69
N VAL A 295 54.68 20.55 -32.52
CA VAL A 295 53.60 20.54 -31.52
C VAL A 295 53.38 21.95 -30.96
N GLU A 296 52.14 22.44 -31.03
CA GLU A 296 51.77 23.80 -30.61
C GLU A 296 52.17 24.07 -29.15
N ARG A 297 51.96 23.09 -28.27
CA ARG A 297 52.22 23.19 -26.84
C ARG A 297 53.51 22.49 -26.48
N THR A 298 54.42 23.21 -25.83
CA THR A 298 55.71 22.68 -25.41
C THR A 298 55.96 22.91 -23.93
N SER A 299 56.71 22.00 -23.32
CA SER A 299 57.18 22.11 -21.94
C SER A 299 58.66 21.78 -21.87
N ASN A 300 59.39 22.46 -20.97
CA ASN A 300 60.82 22.27 -20.77
C ASN A 300 61.16 21.18 -19.74
N THR A 301 60.16 20.45 -19.24
CA THR A 301 60.34 19.43 -18.19
C THR A 301 59.93 18.05 -18.67
N ASN A 302 60.73 17.05 -18.30
CA ASN A 302 60.41 15.63 -18.54
C ASN A 302 59.09 15.26 -17.85
N ALA A 303 58.23 14.53 -18.55
CA ALA A 303 56.90 14.18 -18.05
C ALA A 303 56.66 12.67 -17.89
N LYS A 304 57.47 11.81 -18.53
CA LYS A 304 57.20 10.37 -18.61
C LYS A 304 57.00 9.73 -17.24
N GLN A 305 57.97 9.87 -16.34
CA GLN A 305 57.90 9.21 -15.03
C GLN A 305 56.82 9.82 -14.15
N ARG A 306 56.64 11.14 -14.20
CA ARG A 306 55.61 11.85 -13.42
C ARG A 306 54.21 11.38 -13.80
N ILE A 307 53.91 11.26 -15.10
CA ILE A 307 52.61 10.75 -15.57
C ILE A 307 52.42 9.30 -15.13
N ILE A 308 53.42 8.43 -15.27
CA ILE A 308 53.34 7.04 -14.79
C ILE A 308 53.06 6.97 -13.29
N ASP A 309 53.73 7.78 -12.48
CA ASP A 309 53.57 7.81 -11.02
C ASP A 309 52.17 8.32 -10.64
N ASP A 310 51.70 9.40 -11.27
CA ASP A 310 50.37 9.99 -11.06
C ASP A 310 49.27 8.97 -11.39
N GLU A 311 49.36 8.31 -12.53
CA GLU A 311 48.41 7.28 -12.99
C GLU A 311 48.42 6.04 -12.09
N THR A 312 49.60 5.55 -11.70
CA THR A 312 49.75 4.41 -10.79
C THR A 312 49.16 4.71 -9.41
N GLN A 313 49.32 5.95 -8.93
CA GLN A 313 48.75 6.40 -7.66
C GLN A 313 47.21 6.46 -7.74
N GLN A 314 46.67 6.96 -8.85
CA GLN A 314 45.22 7.01 -9.09
C GLN A 314 44.60 5.61 -9.16
N GLU A 315 45.22 4.67 -9.90
CA GLU A 315 44.76 3.27 -9.98
C GLU A 315 44.77 2.61 -8.59
N THR A 316 45.83 2.81 -7.81
CA THR A 316 45.95 2.23 -6.46
C THR A 316 44.90 2.81 -5.50
N LYS A 317 44.64 4.12 -5.56
CA LYS A 317 43.59 4.78 -4.79
C LYS A 317 42.21 4.26 -5.20
N ALA A 318 41.91 4.19 -6.50
CA ALA A 318 40.65 3.67 -7.02
C ALA A 318 40.40 2.22 -6.58
N ARG A 319 41.41 1.35 -6.69
CA ARG A 319 41.33 -0.06 -6.25
C ARG A 319 41.09 -0.19 -4.75
N ASN A 320 41.76 0.62 -3.93
CA ASN A 320 41.57 0.60 -2.47
C ASN A 320 40.19 1.14 -2.07
N SER A 321 39.71 2.19 -2.72
CA SER A 321 38.36 2.72 -2.54
C SER A 321 37.29 1.71 -2.93
N ALA A 322 37.45 1.01 -4.07
CA ALA A 322 36.55 -0.04 -4.51
C ALA A 322 36.49 -1.22 -3.51
N ARG A 323 37.66 -1.69 -3.02
CA ARG A 323 37.74 -2.73 -1.97
C ARG A 323 37.07 -2.29 -0.67
N THR A 324 37.25 -1.03 -0.28
CA THR A 324 36.63 -0.47 0.94
C THR A 324 35.11 -0.39 0.78
N ARG A 325 34.62 0.12 -0.36
CA ARG A 325 33.19 0.16 -0.69
C ARG A 325 32.56 -1.24 -0.66
N ALA A 326 33.21 -2.24 -1.27
CA ALA A 326 32.74 -3.62 -1.25
C ALA A 326 32.65 -4.19 0.17
N ARG A 327 33.67 -3.96 1.01
CA ARG A 327 33.66 -4.39 2.42
C ARG A 327 32.55 -3.74 3.23
N VAL A 328 32.32 -2.44 3.04
CA VAL A 328 31.23 -1.71 3.71
C VAL A 328 29.87 -2.27 3.29
N ILE A 329 29.65 -2.51 2.00
CA ILE A 329 28.40 -3.09 1.49
C ILE A 329 28.14 -4.48 2.09
N ILE A 330 29.16 -5.34 2.14
CA ILE A 330 29.04 -6.68 2.76
C ILE A 330 28.73 -6.57 4.25
N ALA A 331 29.43 -5.68 4.97
CA ALA A 331 29.19 -5.48 6.40
C ALA A 331 27.77 -4.97 6.69
N VAL A 332 27.25 -4.05 5.87
CA VAL A 332 25.87 -3.56 5.95
C VAL A 332 24.88 -4.71 5.75
N TRP A 333 25.08 -5.56 4.74
CA TRP A 333 24.18 -6.70 4.51
C TRP A 333 24.22 -7.73 5.64
N ILE A 334 25.38 -7.99 6.25
CA ILE A 334 25.49 -8.89 7.41
C ILE A 334 24.72 -8.31 8.60
N ILE A 335 24.89 -7.03 8.90
CA ILE A 335 24.18 -6.34 9.98
C ILE A 335 22.67 -6.36 9.72
N SER A 336 22.24 -6.05 8.49
CA SER A 336 20.83 -6.10 8.09
C SER A 336 20.24 -7.50 8.20
N ALA A 337 20.98 -8.55 7.86
CA ALA A 337 20.52 -9.94 8.01
C ALA A 337 20.33 -10.33 9.48
N ILE A 338 21.25 -9.94 10.37
CA ILE A 338 21.13 -10.18 11.82
C ILE A 338 19.92 -9.42 12.38
N LEU A 339 19.74 -8.16 11.99
CA LEU A 339 18.60 -7.34 12.40
C LEU A 339 17.28 -7.95 11.88
N ALA A 340 17.27 -8.42 10.64
CA ALA A 340 16.12 -9.07 10.03
C ALA A 340 15.67 -10.32 10.81
N LEU A 341 16.62 -11.18 11.18
CA LEU A 341 16.34 -12.37 11.99
C LEU A 341 15.81 -12.00 13.39
N PHE A 342 16.40 -10.99 14.03
CA PHE A 342 15.95 -10.53 15.34
C PHE A 342 14.53 -9.96 15.29
N VAL A 343 14.24 -9.06 14.35
CA VAL A 343 12.92 -8.44 14.19
C VAL A 343 11.89 -9.47 13.79
N GLY A 344 12.20 -10.34 12.82
CA GLY A 344 11.32 -11.43 12.40
C GLY A 344 10.96 -12.38 13.55
N TYR A 345 11.96 -12.79 14.35
CA TYR A 345 11.73 -13.59 15.56
C TYR A 345 10.81 -12.87 16.57
N LYS A 346 11.07 -11.59 16.86
CA LYS A 346 10.25 -10.80 17.79
C LYS A 346 8.82 -10.62 17.28
N ALA A 347 8.64 -10.36 15.99
CA ALA A 347 7.35 -10.25 15.33
C ALA A 347 6.55 -11.55 15.47
N VAL A 348 7.10 -12.68 15.02
CA VAL A 348 6.42 -13.99 15.10
C VAL A 348 6.12 -14.39 16.54
N ARG A 349 7.09 -14.27 17.46
CA ARG A 349 6.87 -14.59 18.89
C ARG A 349 5.78 -13.72 19.49
N SER A 350 5.78 -12.42 19.22
CA SER A 350 4.77 -11.51 19.75
C SER A 350 3.38 -11.79 19.19
N ALA A 351 3.25 -12.21 17.93
CA ALA A 351 1.99 -12.62 17.33
C ALA A 351 1.37 -13.82 18.07
N PHE A 352 2.16 -14.85 18.37
CA PHE A 352 1.69 -16.00 19.15
C PHE A 352 1.33 -15.63 20.59
N VAL A 353 2.14 -14.81 21.26
CA VAL A 353 1.88 -14.38 22.64
C VAL A 353 0.60 -13.53 22.71
N THR A 354 0.43 -12.58 21.79
CA THR A 354 -0.74 -11.70 21.77
C THR A 354 -2.02 -12.46 21.44
N TYR A 355 -1.98 -13.37 20.48
CA TYR A 355 -3.11 -14.25 20.17
C TYR A 355 -3.52 -15.12 21.36
N ARG A 356 -2.56 -15.65 22.13
CA ARG A 356 -2.86 -16.42 23.33
C ARG A 356 -3.51 -15.56 24.41
N LYS A 357 -3.01 -14.35 24.61
CA LYS A 357 -3.52 -13.39 25.61
C LYS A 357 -4.91 -12.84 25.28
N SER A 358 -5.32 -12.88 24.01
CA SER A 358 -6.67 -12.46 23.60
C SER A 358 -7.72 -13.54 23.79
N ARG A 359 -7.33 -14.78 24.12
CA ARG A 359 -8.26 -15.91 24.25
C ARG A 359 -8.66 -16.14 25.69
N TYR A 360 -9.92 -16.56 25.86
CA TYR A 360 -10.37 -17.14 27.11
C TYR A 360 -9.61 -18.44 27.40
N SER A 361 -9.25 -18.64 28.66
CA SER A 361 -8.37 -19.71 29.12
C SER A 361 -8.93 -20.58 30.25
N GLY A 362 -10.14 -20.27 30.72
CA GLY A 362 -10.85 -21.06 31.72
C GLY A 362 -11.64 -22.22 31.12
N ASP A 363 -12.14 -23.09 31.99
CA ASP A 363 -13.08 -24.14 31.61
C ASP A 363 -14.47 -23.54 31.34
N VAL A 364 -15.19 -24.07 30.36
CA VAL A 364 -16.54 -23.58 30.02
C VAL A 364 -17.54 -24.15 31.02
N GLU A 365 -17.77 -23.42 32.10
CA GLU A 365 -18.81 -23.71 33.09
C GLU A 365 -20.16 -23.12 32.65
N TYR A 366 -21.27 -23.78 33.00
CA TYR A 366 -22.61 -23.24 32.71
C TYR A 366 -22.88 -22.06 33.64
N TRP A 367 -23.29 -20.94 33.06
CA TRP A 367 -23.59 -19.73 33.82
C TRP A 367 -25.05 -19.34 33.57
N ARG A 368 -25.91 -19.47 34.59
CA ARG A 368 -27.35 -19.19 34.47
C ARG A 368 -27.67 -17.72 34.68
N ASP A 369 -26.87 -17.02 35.49
CA ASP A 369 -27.13 -15.62 35.79
C ASP A 369 -26.72 -14.70 34.64
N PRO A 370 -27.44 -13.62 34.40
CA PRO A 370 -26.98 -12.57 33.50
C PRO A 370 -25.60 -12.05 33.92
N PRO A 371 -24.66 -11.83 32.98
CA PRO A 371 -23.33 -11.34 33.32
C PRO A 371 -23.41 -9.96 33.97
N GLU A 372 -22.43 -9.62 34.80
CA GLU A 372 -22.33 -8.33 35.50
C GLU A 372 -21.83 -7.21 34.56
N MET A 373 -22.50 -7.04 33.42
CA MET A 373 -22.22 -6.01 32.41
C MET A 373 -23.47 -5.65 31.64
N SER A 374 -23.44 -4.55 30.87
CA SER A 374 -24.53 -4.23 29.97
C SER A 374 -24.62 -5.23 28.81
N PRO A 375 -25.81 -5.40 28.19
CA PRO A 375 -25.95 -6.22 27.00
C PRO A 375 -25.07 -5.75 25.83
N ALA A 376 -24.82 -4.45 25.71
CA ALA A 376 -23.91 -3.88 24.71
C ALA A 376 -22.45 -4.31 24.96
N SER A 377 -22.01 -4.31 26.22
CA SER A 377 -20.68 -4.79 26.61
C SER A 377 -20.54 -6.30 26.39
N ALA A 378 -21.60 -7.06 26.67
CA ALA A 378 -21.64 -8.51 26.46
C ALA A 378 -21.56 -8.88 24.97
N ALA A 379 -22.23 -8.13 24.09
CA ALA A 379 -22.11 -8.29 22.64
C ALA A 379 -20.66 -8.06 22.16
N GLN A 380 -20.02 -6.98 22.62
CA GLN A 380 -18.62 -6.68 22.29
C GLN A 380 -17.66 -7.76 22.78
N LEU A 381 -17.83 -8.26 24.00
CA LEU A 381 -16.98 -9.32 24.53
C LEU A 381 -17.20 -10.65 23.79
N ASN A 382 -18.44 -11.01 23.48
CA ASN A 382 -18.76 -12.20 22.69
C ASN A 382 -18.10 -12.15 21.31
N ASP A 383 -18.10 -11.00 20.64
CA ASP A 383 -17.46 -10.85 19.33
C ASP A 383 -15.94 -11.03 19.39
N MET A 384 -15.31 -10.55 20.46
CA MET A 384 -13.88 -10.80 20.72
C MET A 384 -13.57 -12.28 20.91
N LEU A 385 -14.46 -13.02 21.57
CA LEU A 385 -14.31 -14.46 21.84
C LEU A 385 -14.56 -15.32 20.61
N GLN A 386 -15.64 -15.03 19.88
CA GLN A 386 -16.06 -15.80 18.70
C GLN A 386 -15.32 -15.42 17.42
N GLY A 387 -14.61 -14.29 17.42
CA GLY A 387 -13.86 -13.80 16.28
C GLY A 387 -14.74 -13.31 15.14
N SER A 388 -15.98 -12.89 15.43
CA SER A 388 -16.96 -12.42 14.45
C SER A 388 -17.41 -11.01 14.80
N ALA A 389 -16.95 -10.01 14.05
CA ALA A 389 -17.28 -8.59 14.27
C ALA A 389 -18.44 -8.09 13.38
N SER A 390 -18.97 -8.93 12.49
CA SER A 390 -20.04 -8.51 11.57
C SER A 390 -21.26 -8.06 12.36
N ASN A 391 -21.77 -6.85 12.11
CA ASN A 391 -22.94 -6.26 12.76
C ASN A 391 -22.81 -6.05 14.29
N GLN A 392 -21.59 -5.91 14.82
CA GLN A 392 -21.35 -5.68 16.26
C GLN A 392 -22.18 -4.49 16.77
N SER A 393 -22.00 -3.30 16.19
CA SER A 393 -22.71 -2.09 16.62
C SER A 393 -24.24 -2.26 16.59
N SER A 394 -24.74 -2.92 15.54
CA SER A 394 -26.17 -3.19 15.39
C SER A 394 -26.69 -4.16 16.45
N ARG A 395 -25.92 -5.19 16.82
CA ARG A 395 -26.26 -6.10 17.94
C ARG A 395 -26.24 -5.38 19.28
N GLN A 396 -25.25 -4.52 19.52
CA GLN A 396 -25.16 -3.72 20.74
C GLN A 396 -26.39 -2.82 20.90
N MET A 397 -26.83 -2.18 19.81
CA MET A 397 -28.04 -1.37 19.80
C MET A 397 -29.29 -2.21 20.02
N ALA A 398 -29.46 -3.31 19.28
CA ALA A 398 -30.61 -4.19 19.42
C ALA A 398 -30.75 -4.75 20.84
N ALA A 399 -29.64 -5.21 21.44
CA ALA A 399 -29.62 -5.70 22.81
C ALA A 399 -29.95 -4.59 23.82
N SER A 400 -29.44 -3.38 23.63
CA SER A 400 -29.77 -2.23 24.49
C SER A 400 -31.25 -1.87 24.42
N VAL A 401 -31.84 -1.86 23.22
CA VAL A 401 -33.27 -1.60 23.01
C VAL A 401 -34.16 -2.70 23.58
N LEU A 402 -33.79 -3.96 23.43
CA LEU A 402 -34.48 -5.06 24.09
C LEU A 402 -34.38 -4.95 25.62
N SER A 403 -33.25 -4.48 26.14
CA SER A 403 -33.09 -4.26 27.58
C SER A 403 -34.00 -3.15 28.09
N LEU A 404 -34.18 -2.07 27.34
CA LEU A 404 -35.17 -1.04 27.62
C LEU A 404 -36.60 -1.61 27.66
N ALA A 405 -36.93 -2.52 26.76
CA ALA A 405 -38.22 -3.18 26.74
C ALA A 405 -38.41 -4.13 27.94
N SER A 406 -37.39 -4.93 28.27
CA SER A 406 -37.38 -5.78 29.47
C SER A 406 -37.54 -4.97 30.77
N LYS A 407 -36.98 -3.76 30.82
CA LYS A 407 -37.13 -2.80 31.93
C LYS A 407 -38.42 -1.97 31.87
N ARG A 408 -39.31 -2.25 30.92
CA ARG A 408 -40.59 -1.53 30.70
C ARG A 408 -40.44 -0.03 30.42
N ALA A 409 -39.28 0.40 29.94
CA ALA A 409 -39.05 1.77 29.44
C ALA A 409 -39.73 1.99 28.08
N ILE A 410 -39.80 0.93 27.26
CA ILE A 410 -40.46 0.93 25.96
C ILE A 410 -41.32 -0.32 25.78
N SER A 411 -42.29 -0.27 24.87
CA SER A 411 -42.95 -1.47 24.32
C SER A 411 -42.56 -1.66 22.85
N ILE A 412 -42.47 -2.92 22.42
CA ILE A 412 -42.17 -3.30 21.04
C ILE A 412 -43.32 -4.14 20.50
N TYR A 413 -43.93 -3.69 19.40
CA TYR A 413 -45.04 -4.37 18.74
C TYR A 413 -44.67 -4.72 17.29
N PRO A 414 -45.19 -5.83 16.73
CA PRO A 414 -44.84 -6.30 15.39
C PRO A 414 -45.49 -5.48 14.26
N GLY A 415 -44.70 -5.01 13.31
CA GLY A 415 -45.21 -4.32 12.13
C GLY A 415 -45.24 -2.80 12.21
N PRO A 416 -45.79 -2.15 11.17
CA PRO A 416 -45.79 -0.70 11.03
C PRO A 416 -46.81 -0.03 11.95
N VAL A 417 -46.55 1.24 12.30
CA VAL A 417 -47.44 1.99 13.20
C VAL A 417 -48.86 2.13 12.62
N SER A 418 -48.98 2.12 11.29
CA SER A 418 -50.27 2.19 10.58
C SER A 418 -51.22 1.03 10.91
N SER A 419 -50.69 -0.11 11.36
CA SER A 419 -51.49 -1.27 11.77
C SER A 419 -52.23 -1.06 13.10
N TYR A 420 -51.91 0.01 13.82
CA TYR A 420 -52.44 0.36 15.14
C TYR A 420 -53.28 1.64 15.14
N PHE A 421 -53.70 2.11 13.97
CA PHE A 421 -54.47 3.36 13.86
C PHE A 421 -55.76 3.30 14.70
N GLY A 422 -55.95 4.29 15.58
CA GLY A 422 -57.10 4.36 16.48
C GLY A 422 -56.97 3.55 17.78
N VAL A 423 -55.83 2.88 18.01
CA VAL A 423 -55.54 2.17 19.26
C VAL A 423 -54.59 2.97 20.14
N ASP A 424 -54.97 3.14 21.41
CA ASP A 424 -54.09 3.69 22.43
C ASP A 424 -53.11 2.61 22.94
N LEU A 425 -51.94 2.51 22.31
CA LEU A 425 -50.91 1.52 22.64
C LEU A 425 -50.26 1.71 24.02
N LEU A 426 -50.53 2.83 24.71
CA LEU A 426 -50.01 3.06 26.06
C LEU A 426 -50.84 2.34 27.12
N ASN A 427 -52.16 2.31 26.91
CA ASN A 427 -53.14 1.85 27.91
C ASN A 427 -53.86 0.56 27.52
N THR A 428 -53.84 0.18 26.24
CA THR A 428 -54.53 -1.03 25.77
C THR A 428 -53.76 -2.31 26.15
N PRO A 429 -54.41 -3.34 26.73
CA PRO A 429 -53.76 -4.62 27.02
C PRO A 429 -53.28 -5.36 25.76
N ASP A 430 -52.14 -6.06 25.88
CA ASP A 430 -51.52 -6.80 24.79
C ASP A 430 -52.43 -7.87 24.16
N ALA A 431 -53.27 -8.52 24.97
CA ALA A 431 -54.27 -9.49 24.51
C ALA A 431 -55.27 -8.87 23.54
N SER A 432 -55.82 -7.69 23.89
CA SER A 432 -56.77 -6.94 23.05
C SER A 432 -56.12 -6.48 21.74
N ILE A 433 -54.87 -5.99 21.81
CA ILE A 433 -54.11 -5.61 20.62
C ILE A 433 -53.91 -6.82 19.71
N SER A 434 -53.50 -7.97 20.27
CA SER A 434 -53.25 -9.19 19.49
C SER A 434 -54.52 -9.72 18.80
N GLY A 435 -55.66 -9.68 19.49
CA GLY A 435 -56.96 -10.10 18.94
C GLY A 435 -57.43 -9.19 17.80
N MET A 436 -57.12 -7.90 17.87
CA MET A 436 -57.36 -6.98 16.76
C MET A 436 -56.46 -7.31 15.56
N LEU A 437 -55.16 -7.54 15.78
CA LEU A 437 -54.21 -7.86 14.71
C LEU A 437 -54.51 -9.21 14.05
N SER A 438 -54.99 -10.20 14.80
CA SER A 438 -55.34 -11.51 14.25
C SER A 438 -56.53 -11.46 13.29
N ASN A 439 -57.39 -10.45 13.42
CA ASN A 439 -58.56 -10.25 12.56
C ASN A 439 -58.26 -9.39 11.32
N GLN A 440 -57.02 -8.92 11.12
CA GLN A 440 -56.62 -8.20 9.91
C GLN A 440 -56.46 -9.14 8.71
N ASP A 441 -56.55 -8.59 7.50
CA ASP A 441 -56.40 -9.34 6.25
C ASP A 441 -54.96 -9.86 6.05
N GLN A 442 -54.80 -10.90 5.23
CA GLN A 442 -53.49 -11.53 4.98
C GLN A 442 -52.41 -10.57 4.48
N ARG A 443 -52.76 -9.50 3.76
CA ARG A 443 -51.77 -8.52 3.26
C ARG A 443 -51.23 -7.68 4.41
N SER A 444 -52.09 -7.25 5.32
CA SER A 444 -51.73 -6.55 6.55
C SER A 444 -50.91 -7.44 7.48
N GLN A 445 -51.25 -8.72 7.59
CA GLN A 445 -50.46 -9.71 8.33
C GLN A 445 -49.04 -9.89 7.77
N LYS A 446 -48.86 -9.76 6.44
CA LYS A 446 -47.54 -9.75 5.80
C LYS A 446 -46.73 -8.47 6.07
N ALA A 447 -47.33 -7.40 6.58
CA ALA A 447 -46.59 -6.19 6.93
C ALA A 447 -45.89 -6.31 8.29
N PHE A 448 -46.25 -7.30 9.13
CA PHE A 448 -45.73 -7.46 10.49
C PHE A 448 -44.25 -7.82 10.60
N ASN A 449 -43.68 -8.50 9.60
CA ASN A 449 -42.23 -8.73 9.51
C ASN A 449 -41.47 -7.48 9.02
N SER A 450 -42.17 -6.51 8.45
CA SER A 450 -41.52 -5.45 7.68
C SER A 450 -40.85 -4.37 8.54
N THR A 451 -41.25 -4.22 9.80
CA THR A 451 -40.71 -3.25 10.78
C THR A 451 -41.23 -3.62 12.18
N SER A 452 -40.78 -2.91 13.21
CA SER A 452 -41.32 -3.01 14.57
C SER A 452 -41.77 -1.61 15.02
N THR A 453 -42.94 -1.53 15.66
CA THR A 453 -43.47 -0.31 16.28
C THR A 453 -42.95 -0.21 17.70
N LEU A 454 -42.36 0.94 18.03
CA LEU A 454 -41.85 1.28 19.34
C LEU A 454 -42.77 2.29 20.02
N VAL A 455 -42.97 2.10 21.32
CA VAL A 455 -43.72 3.01 22.17
C VAL A 455 -42.86 3.41 23.35
N ILE A 456 -42.51 4.69 23.44
CA ILE A 456 -41.79 5.24 24.60
C ILE A 456 -42.80 5.44 25.74
N ARG A 457 -42.56 4.79 26.88
CA ARG A 457 -43.46 4.84 28.04
C ARG A 457 -43.26 6.15 28.84
N PRO A 458 -44.31 6.70 29.49
CA PRO A 458 -44.21 7.93 30.28
C PRO A 458 -43.18 7.88 31.41
N VAL A 459 -42.87 6.69 31.94
CA VAL A 459 -41.83 6.48 32.96
C VAL A 459 -40.46 7.04 32.54
N CYS A 460 -40.16 7.11 31.24
CA CYS A 460 -38.91 7.68 30.72
C CYS A 460 -38.78 9.19 31.01
N SER A 461 -39.90 9.92 31.01
CA SER A 461 -39.96 11.35 31.34
C SER A 461 -40.31 11.61 32.82
N GLU A 462 -41.12 10.74 33.43
CA GLU A 462 -41.67 10.95 34.78
C GLU A 462 -40.74 10.42 35.88
N ASN A 463 -40.08 9.28 35.68
CA ASN A 463 -39.26 8.63 36.70
C ASN A 463 -38.13 7.77 36.09
N ARG A 464 -37.27 8.37 35.25
CA ARG A 464 -36.17 7.68 34.54
C ARG A 464 -35.24 6.92 35.49
N SER A 465 -34.97 7.45 36.68
CA SER A 465 -34.07 6.85 37.68
C SER A 465 -34.56 5.48 38.18
N SER A 466 -35.87 5.24 38.18
CA SER A 466 -36.46 3.95 38.57
C SER A 466 -36.10 2.79 37.63
N LEU A 467 -35.72 3.10 36.39
CA LEU A 467 -35.38 2.12 35.36
C LEU A 467 -33.96 1.54 35.53
N ASN A 468 -33.11 2.16 36.36
CA ASN A 468 -31.73 1.76 36.60
C ASN A 468 -30.98 1.45 35.28
N LEU A 469 -30.98 2.42 34.36
CA LEU A 469 -30.38 2.27 33.02
C LEU A 469 -28.85 2.35 33.10
N SER A 470 -28.21 1.44 32.40
CA SER A 470 -26.78 1.49 32.09
C SER A 470 -26.48 2.60 31.08
N THR A 471 -25.21 2.96 30.91
CA THR A 471 -24.82 4.08 30.05
C THR A 471 -25.18 3.80 28.58
N SER A 472 -25.03 2.55 28.13
CA SER A 472 -25.46 2.16 26.78
C SER A 472 -26.98 2.19 26.59
N GLU A 473 -27.74 1.78 27.61
CA GLU A 473 -29.21 1.76 27.54
C GLU A 473 -29.78 3.18 27.53
N ASP A 474 -29.21 4.07 28.36
CA ASP A 474 -29.60 5.47 28.42
C ASP A 474 -29.34 6.19 27.08
N ALA A 475 -28.19 5.93 26.47
CA ALA A 475 -27.86 6.46 25.15
C ALA A 475 -28.75 5.87 24.04
N ALA A 476 -29.12 4.59 24.12
CA ALA A 476 -30.07 3.98 23.20
C ALA A 476 -31.46 4.62 23.33
N LEU A 477 -31.92 4.85 24.57
CA LEU A 477 -33.19 5.54 24.85
C LEU A 477 -33.15 6.98 24.31
N HIS A 478 -32.04 7.70 24.51
CA HIS A 478 -31.86 9.04 23.97
C HIS A 478 -32.01 9.07 22.44
N LEU A 479 -31.44 8.09 21.72
CA LEU A 479 -31.61 8.01 20.27
C LEU A 479 -33.08 7.78 19.86
N LEU A 480 -33.83 6.99 20.65
CA LEU A 480 -35.26 6.80 20.44
C LEU A 480 -36.06 8.08 20.74
N GLU A 481 -35.70 8.82 21.79
CA GLU A 481 -36.31 10.12 22.14
C GLU A 481 -36.06 11.18 21.05
N VAL A 482 -34.86 11.21 20.46
CA VAL A 482 -34.54 12.06 19.31
C VAL A 482 -35.42 11.69 18.11
N ALA A 483 -35.59 10.40 17.82
CA ALA A 483 -36.49 9.94 16.76
C ALA A 483 -37.94 10.36 17.03
N ALA A 484 -38.42 10.18 18.26
CA ALA A 484 -39.76 10.60 18.69
C ALA A 484 -39.98 12.11 18.53
N GLY A 485 -39.00 12.92 18.93
CA GLY A 485 -39.05 14.38 18.79
C GLY A 485 -39.11 14.83 17.32
N ARG A 486 -38.35 14.16 16.44
CA ARG A 486 -38.38 14.43 14.99
C ARG A 486 -39.70 14.01 14.33
N LEU A 487 -40.29 12.92 14.81
CA LEU A 487 -41.58 12.40 14.32
C LEU A 487 -42.79 13.05 15.03
N GLN A 488 -42.54 13.88 16.05
CA GLN A 488 -43.56 14.50 16.91
C GLN A 488 -44.53 13.48 17.54
N SER A 489 -44.06 12.27 17.82
CA SER A 489 -44.87 11.19 18.38
C SER A 489 -44.04 10.24 19.25
N PRO A 490 -44.52 9.86 20.46
CA PRO A 490 -43.88 8.83 21.27
C PRO A 490 -44.09 7.40 20.73
N VAL A 491 -44.96 7.26 19.74
CA VAL A 491 -45.27 6.01 19.04
C VAL A 491 -44.80 6.12 17.60
N PHE A 492 -43.86 5.28 17.20
CA PHE A 492 -43.30 5.28 15.84
C PHE A 492 -42.72 3.91 15.49
N ASP A 493 -42.58 3.61 14.20
CA ASP A 493 -41.90 2.40 13.76
C ASP A 493 -40.46 2.65 13.27
N LEU A 494 -39.65 1.59 13.20
CA LEU A 494 -38.25 1.67 12.81
C LEU A 494 -38.02 2.17 11.37
N LYS A 495 -39.01 2.00 10.47
CA LYS A 495 -38.94 2.57 9.12
C LYS A 495 -39.17 4.07 9.15
N GLN A 496 -40.14 4.55 9.94
CA GLN A 496 -40.33 5.99 10.15
C GLN A 496 -39.08 6.62 10.79
N MET A 497 -38.47 5.94 11.77
CA MET A 497 -37.19 6.36 12.35
C MET A 497 -36.08 6.44 11.29
N GLN A 498 -35.91 5.40 10.45
CA GLN A 498 -34.93 5.42 9.37
C GLN A 498 -35.17 6.56 8.38
N GLN A 499 -36.42 6.80 8.00
CA GLN A 499 -36.81 7.86 7.08
C GLN A 499 -36.54 9.25 7.65
N SER A 500 -36.79 9.47 8.95
CA SER A 500 -36.55 10.77 9.61
C SER A 500 -35.07 11.15 9.68
N PHE A 501 -34.16 10.17 9.55
CA PHE A 501 -32.71 10.36 9.57
C PHE A 501 -32.03 10.47 8.19
N LYS A 502 -32.71 10.11 7.09
CA LYS A 502 -32.10 10.01 5.74
C LYS A 502 -31.45 11.30 5.20
N LYS A 503 -31.89 12.47 5.64
CA LYS A 503 -31.37 13.77 5.19
C LYS A 503 -30.83 14.62 6.34
N TRP A 504 -30.48 13.98 7.46
CA TRP A 504 -30.07 14.71 8.65
C TRP A 504 -28.55 14.80 8.75
N GLU A 505 -27.98 15.90 8.27
CA GLU A 505 -26.52 16.14 8.25
C GLU A 505 -25.85 16.05 9.62
N SER A 506 -26.58 16.34 10.71
CA SER A 506 -26.06 16.23 12.08
C SER A 506 -26.40 14.90 12.78
N GLY A 507 -27.09 13.97 12.10
CA GLY A 507 -27.54 12.71 12.71
C GLY A 507 -26.41 11.77 13.12
N TYR A 508 -25.26 11.86 12.45
CA TYR A 508 -24.08 11.09 12.83
C TYR A 508 -23.59 11.43 14.24
N LYS A 509 -23.86 12.65 14.76
CA LYS A 509 -23.46 13.05 16.12
C LYS A 509 -24.19 12.26 17.20
N GLU A 510 -25.47 11.95 16.99
CA GLU A 510 -26.24 11.12 17.92
C GLU A 510 -25.79 9.65 17.86
N GLN A 511 -25.45 9.18 16.67
CA GLN A 511 -24.86 7.85 16.51
C GLN A 511 -23.47 7.77 17.17
N GLU A 512 -22.66 8.81 17.06
CA GLU A 512 -21.36 8.93 17.71
C GLU A 512 -21.51 8.98 19.23
N ARG A 513 -22.49 9.72 19.76
CA ARG A 513 -22.82 9.75 21.19
C ARG A 513 -23.17 8.36 21.71
N LEU A 514 -24.01 7.63 20.99
CA LEU A 514 -24.37 6.24 21.31
C LEU A 514 -23.13 5.32 21.26
N SER A 515 -22.33 5.41 20.20
CA SER A 515 -21.10 4.62 20.06
C SER A 515 -20.11 4.89 21.19
N ASN A 516 -19.93 6.17 21.56
CA ASN A 516 -19.06 6.60 22.64
C ASN A 516 -19.57 6.13 24.01
N ALA A 517 -20.89 6.17 24.23
CA ALA A 517 -21.50 5.63 25.44
C ALA A 517 -21.21 4.12 25.58
N MET A 518 -21.45 3.33 24.53
CA MET A 518 -21.16 1.89 24.52
C MET A 518 -19.67 1.59 24.72
N ALA A 519 -18.79 2.33 24.03
CA ALA A 519 -17.34 2.15 24.15
C ALA A 519 -16.82 2.53 25.55
N SER A 520 -17.29 3.65 26.11
CA SER A 520 -16.88 4.12 27.43
C SER A 520 -17.30 3.14 28.54
N GLU A 521 -18.51 2.59 28.45
CA GLU A 521 -19.01 1.59 29.39
C GLU A 521 -18.18 0.31 29.34
N PHE A 522 -17.86 -0.19 28.14
CA PHE A 522 -17.00 -1.37 27.99
C PHE A 522 -15.58 -1.12 28.56
N LEU A 523 -15.03 0.09 28.37
CA LEU A 523 -13.74 0.46 28.94
C LEU A 523 -13.75 0.51 30.47
N GLN A 524 -14.87 0.92 31.09
CA GLN A 524 -15.02 0.95 32.55
C GLN A 524 -14.94 -0.45 33.19
N LEU A 525 -15.33 -1.50 32.46
CA LEU A 525 -15.18 -2.89 32.92
C LEU A 525 -13.71 -3.30 33.11
N LYS A 526 -12.77 -2.57 32.49
CA LYS A 526 -11.33 -2.92 32.45
C LYS A 526 -11.10 -4.36 32.00
N ALA A 527 -11.99 -4.88 31.14
CA ALA A 527 -11.97 -6.26 30.65
C ALA A 527 -10.83 -6.52 29.64
N THR A 528 -10.31 -5.47 29.00
CA THR A 528 -9.26 -5.59 27.99
C THR A 528 -8.09 -4.65 28.25
N TYR A 529 -6.91 -5.00 27.72
CA TYR A 529 -5.74 -4.12 27.70
C TYR A 529 -5.04 -4.15 26.34
N PRO A 530 -4.39 -3.05 25.92
CA PRO A 530 -3.73 -2.96 24.63
C PRO A 530 -2.47 -3.85 24.57
N LEU A 531 -2.30 -4.55 23.44
CA LEU A 531 -1.17 -5.41 23.14
C LEU A 531 -0.38 -4.87 21.95
N MET A 532 0.34 -3.77 22.18
CA MET A 532 1.04 -3.04 21.10
C MET A 532 2.28 -3.77 20.56
N SER A 533 2.82 -4.75 21.29
CA SER A 533 4.07 -5.42 20.91
C SER A 533 4.03 -6.10 19.54
N SER A 534 2.93 -6.77 19.17
CA SER A 534 2.82 -7.46 17.87
C SER A 534 2.70 -6.49 16.71
N ILE A 535 1.97 -5.39 16.91
CA ILE A 535 1.82 -4.34 15.91
C ILE A 535 3.16 -3.61 15.73
N GLY A 536 3.82 -3.25 16.84
CA GLY A 536 5.11 -2.56 16.81
C GLY A 536 6.16 -3.35 16.02
N TRP A 537 6.42 -4.61 16.39
CA TRP A 537 7.39 -5.44 15.67
C TRP A 537 6.98 -5.73 14.22
N GLY A 538 5.68 -5.90 13.97
CA GLY A 538 5.15 -6.06 12.62
C GLY A 538 5.44 -4.85 11.73
N VAL A 539 5.02 -3.65 12.15
CA VAL A 539 5.22 -2.40 11.39
C VAL A 539 6.70 -2.09 11.20
N THR A 540 7.52 -2.23 12.25
CA THR A 540 8.98 -2.02 12.13
C THR A 540 9.59 -2.96 11.11
N GLY A 541 9.25 -4.24 11.11
CA GLY A 541 9.81 -5.19 10.14
C GLY A 541 9.29 -4.98 8.71
N VAL A 542 8.04 -4.51 8.51
CA VAL A 542 7.58 -4.10 7.17
C VAL A 542 8.41 -2.92 6.67
N ALA A 543 8.59 -1.88 7.48
CA ALA A 543 9.38 -0.71 7.11
C ALA A 543 10.82 -1.08 6.74
N LEU A 544 11.49 -1.90 7.58
CA LEU A 544 12.84 -2.39 7.29
C LEU A 544 12.90 -3.30 6.06
N GLY A 545 11.86 -4.12 5.83
CA GLY A 545 11.77 -4.97 4.65
C GLY A 545 11.68 -4.15 3.36
N VAL A 546 10.82 -3.13 3.32
CA VAL A 546 10.72 -2.20 2.18
C VAL A 546 12.01 -1.42 1.97
N LEU A 547 12.64 -0.94 3.04
CA LEU A 547 13.94 -0.25 2.94
C LEU A 547 15.04 -1.17 2.39
N ALA A 548 15.08 -2.44 2.81
CA ALA A 548 16.02 -3.42 2.28
C ALA A 548 15.80 -3.69 0.78
N LEU A 549 14.54 -3.78 0.34
CA LEU A 549 14.20 -3.91 -1.09
C LEU A 549 14.60 -2.66 -1.89
N ALA A 550 14.26 -1.47 -1.41
CA ALA A 550 14.61 -0.21 -2.07
C ALA A 550 16.14 -0.02 -2.17
N PHE A 551 16.86 -0.34 -1.11
CA PHE A 551 18.32 -0.31 -1.10
C PHE A 551 18.94 -1.34 -2.06
N ALA A 552 18.33 -2.52 -2.18
CA ALA A 552 18.75 -3.55 -3.15
C ALA A 552 18.61 -3.03 -4.59
N VAL A 553 17.46 -2.43 -4.91
CA VAL A 553 17.18 -1.83 -6.22
C VAL A 553 18.15 -0.69 -6.51
N PHE A 554 18.36 0.22 -5.56
CA PHE A 554 19.26 1.36 -5.71
C PHE A 554 20.73 0.95 -5.92
N THR A 555 21.18 -0.11 -5.24
CA THR A 555 22.58 -0.57 -5.38
C THR A 555 22.85 -1.35 -6.66
N GLY A 556 21.82 -1.95 -7.26
CA GLY A 556 21.90 -2.69 -8.52
C GLY A 556 22.80 -3.93 -8.48
N GLY A 557 22.86 -4.67 -9.60
CA GLY A 557 23.85 -5.73 -9.84
C GLY A 557 23.86 -6.88 -8.80
N GLY A 558 25.06 -7.28 -8.37
CA GLY A 558 25.32 -8.51 -7.59
C GLY A 558 24.76 -8.55 -6.16
N THR A 559 24.22 -7.46 -5.63
CA THR A 559 23.61 -7.40 -4.29
C THR A 559 22.09 -7.53 -4.28
N LEU A 560 21.44 -7.49 -5.47
CA LEU A 560 19.98 -7.59 -5.60
C LEU A 560 19.42 -8.86 -4.94
N GLY A 561 20.05 -10.01 -5.17
CA GLY A 561 19.59 -11.28 -4.61
C GLY A 561 19.59 -11.33 -3.08
N VAL A 562 20.60 -10.73 -2.45
CA VAL A 562 20.72 -10.67 -0.97
C VAL A 562 19.65 -9.76 -0.39
N GLY A 563 19.44 -8.59 -1.00
CA GLY A 563 18.42 -7.65 -0.55
C GLY A 563 16.99 -8.15 -0.74
N LEU A 564 16.72 -8.83 -1.84
CA LEU A 564 15.43 -9.52 -2.07
C LEU A 564 15.17 -10.58 -1.01
N LEU A 565 16.17 -11.40 -0.68
CA LEU A 565 16.01 -12.45 0.33
C LEU A 565 15.75 -11.89 1.72
N ILE A 566 16.51 -10.89 2.14
CA ILE A 566 16.34 -10.24 3.45
C ILE A 566 14.99 -9.52 3.52
N GLY A 567 14.66 -8.73 2.50
CA GLY A 567 13.40 -8.01 2.39
C GLY A 567 12.20 -8.97 2.42
N PHE A 568 12.25 -10.05 1.64
CA PHE A 568 11.20 -11.07 1.58
C PHE A 568 10.97 -11.74 2.95
N VAL A 569 12.03 -12.16 3.65
CA VAL A 569 11.89 -12.82 4.97
C VAL A 569 11.31 -11.86 6.01
N LEU A 570 11.74 -10.59 6.01
CA LEU A 570 11.18 -9.57 6.90
C LEU A 570 9.71 -9.32 6.61
N LEU A 571 9.35 -9.09 5.34
CA LEU A 571 7.96 -8.88 4.94
C LEU A 571 7.08 -10.07 5.30
N LEU A 572 7.54 -11.29 5.01
CA LEU A 572 6.80 -12.51 5.31
C LEU A 572 6.53 -12.64 6.81
N THR A 573 7.57 -12.50 7.65
CA THR A 573 7.42 -12.67 9.11
C THR A 573 6.62 -11.53 9.76
N SER A 574 6.79 -10.30 9.29
CA SER A 574 6.05 -9.14 9.80
C SER A 574 4.60 -9.08 9.35
N CYS A 575 4.31 -9.32 8.07
CA CYS A 575 2.93 -9.40 7.58
C CYS A 575 2.19 -10.57 8.25
N PHE A 576 2.87 -11.70 8.47
CA PHE A 576 2.31 -12.79 9.26
C PHE A 576 1.97 -12.34 10.68
N ALA A 577 2.89 -11.63 11.35
CA ALA A 577 2.65 -11.15 12.71
C ALA A 577 1.47 -10.17 12.81
N LEU A 578 1.31 -9.28 11.83
CA LEU A 578 0.18 -8.35 11.74
C LEU A 578 -1.15 -9.08 11.46
N ALA A 579 -1.15 -10.08 10.57
CA ALA A 579 -2.34 -10.85 10.25
C ALA A 579 -2.76 -11.81 11.38
N TYR A 580 -1.80 -12.47 12.02
CA TYR A 580 -2.05 -13.48 13.04
C TYR A 580 -2.30 -12.86 14.42
N GLY A 581 -1.49 -11.87 14.80
CA GLY A 581 -1.51 -11.21 16.11
C GLY A 581 -2.83 -10.52 16.44
N LYS A 582 -2.97 -10.11 17.71
CA LYS A 582 -4.14 -9.40 18.22
C LYS A 582 -3.73 -8.13 18.95
N SER A 583 -4.50 -7.06 18.74
CA SER A 583 -4.25 -5.73 19.30
C SER A 583 -4.73 -5.58 20.75
N THR A 584 -5.59 -6.48 21.20
CA THR A 584 -6.22 -6.46 22.53
C THR A 584 -6.08 -7.81 23.23
N GLY A 585 -5.74 -7.77 24.51
CA GLY A 585 -5.70 -8.93 25.41
C GLY A 585 -6.82 -8.86 26.44
N LEU A 586 -7.23 -10.01 26.99
CA LEU A 586 -8.18 -10.08 28.10
C LEU A 586 -7.44 -9.91 29.43
N SER A 587 -7.86 -8.95 30.24
CA SER A 587 -7.38 -8.79 31.62
C SER A 587 -7.86 -9.95 32.50
N GLU A 588 -7.43 -10.01 33.76
CA GLU A 588 -7.91 -11.01 34.72
C GLU A 588 -9.45 -10.94 34.89
N ARG A 589 -9.99 -9.74 35.15
CA ARG A 589 -11.44 -9.48 35.13
C ARG A 589 -12.08 -9.81 33.78
N GLY A 590 -11.35 -9.54 32.69
CA GLY A 590 -11.78 -9.90 31.34
C GLY A 590 -11.95 -11.41 31.13
N GLN A 591 -11.12 -12.24 31.78
CA GLN A 591 -11.27 -13.69 31.76
C GLN A 591 -12.52 -14.12 32.53
N GLU A 592 -12.81 -13.52 33.70
CA GLU A 592 -14.02 -13.80 34.47
C GLU A 592 -15.29 -13.47 33.66
N TYR A 593 -15.35 -12.24 33.12
CA TYR A 593 -16.43 -11.80 32.25
C TYR A 593 -16.58 -12.67 31.00
N ALA A 594 -15.46 -13.10 30.39
CA ALA A 594 -15.49 -14.00 29.25
C ALA A 594 -16.08 -15.36 29.61
N GLY A 595 -15.78 -15.87 30.82
CA GLY A 595 -16.38 -17.09 31.36
C GLY A 595 -17.90 -16.95 31.52
N GLN A 596 -18.38 -15.87 32.13
CA GLN A 596 -19.81 -15.60 32.29
C GLN A 596 -20.53 -15.52 30.94
N VAL A 597 -19.96 -14.78 29.96
CA VAL A 597 -20.53 -14.64 28.62
C VAL A 597 -20.55 -15.98 27.87
N GLN A 598 -19.46 -16.74 27.90
CA GLN A 598 -19.38 -18.03 27.21
C GLN A 598 -20.28 -19.08 27.86
N GLY A 599 -20.34 -19.10 29.20
CA GLY A 599 -21.20 -19.98 29.98
C GLY A 599 -22.69 -19.70 29.75
N LEU A 600 -23.10 -18.44 29.78
CA LEU A 600 -24.49 -18.05 29.51
C LEU A 600 -24.87 -18.34 28.06
N ARG A 601 -23.98 -18.02 27.11
CA ARG A 601 -24.21 -18.36 25.69
C ARG A 601 -24.43 -19.86 25.51
N ARG A 602 -23.62 -20.71 26.17
CA ARG A 602 -23.76 -22.16 26.10
C ARG A 602 -25.05 -22.65 26.77
N TYR A 603 -25.38 -22.11 27.93
CA TYR A 603 -26.63 -22.40 28.63
C TYR A 603 -27.84 -22.15 27.73
N LEU A 604 -27.90 -21.00 27.04
CA LEU A 604 -29.00 -20.66 26.14
C LEU A 604 -29.08 -21.57 24.90
N LEU A 605 -27.94 -22.09 24.42
CA LEU A 605 -27.89 -23.00 23.28
C LEU A 605 -28.25 -24.45 23.62
N GLU A 606 -28.08 -24.83 24.88
CA GLU A 606 -28.33 -26.19 25.38
C GLU A 606 -29.50 -26.22 26.38
N PHE A 607 -30.33 -25.17 26.40
CA PHE A 607 -31.38 -25.00 27.41
C PHE A 607 -32.36 -26.18 27.48
N SER A 608 -32.70 -26.79 26.34
CA SER A 608 -33.59 -27.97 26.27
C SER A 608 -32.96 -29.27 26.80
N ALA A 609 -31.69 -29.26 27.23
CA ALA A 609 -31.03 -30.42 27.81
C ALA A 609 -31.14 -30.48 29.36
N PHE A 610 -31.50 -29.39 30.04
CA PHE A 610 -31.56 -29.35 31.51
C PHE A 610 -32.86 -29.94 32.06
N GLN A 611 -32.82 -30.91 32.98
CA GLN A 611 -34.04 -31.57 33.50
C GLN A 611 -34.79 -30.76 34.57
N GLU A 612 -34.08 -29.97 35.38
CA GLU A 612 -34.66 -29.08 36.38
C GLU A 612 -34.88 -27.69 35.78
N ARG A 613 -36.08 -27.45 35.22
CA ARG A 613 -36.53 -26.15 34.73
C ARG A 613 -37.73 -25.71 35.57
N GLY A 614 -37.57 -24.67 36.38
CA GLY A 614 -38.64 -24.17 37.25
C GLY A 614 -39.68 -23.37 36.46
N VAL A 615 -40.88 -23.19 37.02
CA VAL A 615 -41.86 -22.20 36.51
C VAL A 615 -41.31 -20.77 36.67
N ASP A 616 -40.43 -20.56 37.65
CA ASP A 616 -39.71 -19.31 37.90
C ASP A 616 -38.78 -18.90 36.73
N ASP A 617 -38.36 -19.84 35.88
CA ASP A 617 -37.44 -19.58 34.76
C ASP A 617 -38.08 -18.72 33.65
N LEU A 618 -39.40 -18.79 33.46
CA LEU A 618 -40.13 -17.96 32.47
C LEU A 618 -40.02 -16.46 32.75
N THR A 619 -39.89 -16.07 34.02
CA THR A 619 -39.73 -14.66 34.41
C THR A 619 -38.35 -14.10 34.04
N LEU A 620 -37.32 -14.95 33.90
CA LEU A 620 -35.96 -14.57 33.55
C LEU A 620 -35.75 -14.43 32.03
N TRP A 621 -36.67 -14.97 31.23
CA TRP A 621 -36.52 -15.04 29.78
C TRP A 621 -36.53 -13.69 29.08
N ASP A 622 -37.21 -12.68 29.62
CA ASP A 622 -37.09 -11.31 29.11
C ASP A 622 -35.63 -10.85 29.11
N ARG A 623 -34.90 -11.16 30.18
CA ARG A 623 -33.47 -10.84 30.31
C ARG A 623 -32.60 -11.79 29.48
N TYR A 624 -32.96 -13.07 29.35
CA TYR A 624 -32.21 -13.99 28.48
C TYR A 624 -32.32 -13.65 27.00
N LEU A 625 -33.47 -13.18 26.52
CA LEU A 625 -33.63 -12.77 25.13
C LEU A 625 -32.78 -11.55 24.78
N VAL A 626 -32.59 -10.64 25.74
CA VAL A 626 -31.67 -9.50 25.62
C VAL A 626 -30.23 -9.98 25.38
N TYR A 627 -29.73 -10.93 26.18
CA TYR A 627 -28.39 -11.49 26.00
C TYR A 627 -28.28 -12.41 24.79
N ALA A 628 -29.33 -13.15 24.45
CA ALA A 628 -29.37 -13.94 23.23
C ALA A 628 -29.22 -13.04 21.98
N ALA A 629 -29.81 -11.83 22.01
CA ALA A 629 -29.64 -10.83 20.97
C ALA A 629 -28.22 -10.26 20.96
N ALA A 630 -27.66 -9.95 22.13
CA ALA A 630 -26.27 -9.51 22.27
C ALA A 630 -25.29 -10.52 21.67
N PHE A 631 -25.52 -11.82 21.90
CA PHE A 631 -24.69 -12.92 21.42
C PHE A 631 -24.99 -13.35 19.97
N GLY A 632 -26.04 -12.82 19.35
CA GLY A 632 -26.49 -13.20 18.01
C GLY A 632 -27.07 -14.62 17.91
N ILE A 633 -27.63 -15.14 19.01
CA ILE A 633 -28.21 -16.49 19.09
C ILE A 633 -29.72 -16.48 19.40
N SER A 634 -30.40 -15.34 19.32
CA SER A 634 -31.83 -15.19 19.64
C SER A 634 -32.72 -16.28 19.05
N ASN A 635 -32.65 -16.53 17.74
CA ASN A 635 -33.41 -17.60 17.08
C ASN A 635 -33.10 -19.00 17.66
N GLN A 636 -31.83 -19.28 17.94
CA GLN A 636 -31.41 -20.58 18.50
C GLN A 636 -31.91 -20.73 19.95
N ALA A 637 -31.78 -19.70 20.77
CA ALA A 637 -32.28 -19.68 22.14
C ALA A 637 -33.81 -19.85 22.20
N LEU A 638 -34.55 -19.19 21.30
CA LEU A 638 -36.00 -19.34 21.18
C LEU A 638 -36.41 -20.76 20.78
N LYS A 639 -35.70 -21.39 19.84
CA LYS A 639 -35.94 -22.81 19.50
C LYS A 639 -35.73 -23.72 20.72
N GLN A 640 -34.66 -23.50 21.48
CA GLN A 640 -34.37 -24.27 22.68
C GLN A 640 -35.45 -24.06 23.77
N LEU A 641 -35.96 -22.83 23.90
CA LEU A 641 -37.07 -22.52 24.80
C LEU A 641 -38.38 -23.20 24.37
N ALA A 642 -38.74 -23.14 23.09
CA ALA A 642 -39.96 -23.77 22.56
C ALA A 642 -39.95 -25.30 22.73
N LEU A 643 -38.77 -25.92 22.59
CA LEU A 643 -38.57 -27.35 22.88
C LEU A 643 -38.76 -27.66 24.37
N ALA A 644 -38.35 -26.74 25.25
CA ALA A 644 -38.45 -26.92 26.68
C ALA A 644 -39.86 -26.65 27.24
N TYR A 645 -40.62 -25.72 26.64
CA TYR A 645 -41.96 -25.32 27.06
C TYR A 645 -42.94 -25.34 25.88
N PRO A 646 -43.48 -26.52 25.51
CA PRO A 646 -44.40 -26.65 24.37
C PRO A 646 -45.66 -25.79 24.50
N GLN A 647 -46.11 -25.48 25.72
CA GLN A 647 -47.26 -24.60 25.99
C GLN A 647 -47.14 -23.18 25.39
N LEU A 648 -45.94 -22.74 25.01
CA LEU A 648 -45.74 -21.45 24.32
C LEU A 648 -46.43 -21.39 22.95
N SER A 649 -46.87 -22.52 22.39
CA SER A 649 -47.70 -22.54 21.17
C SER A 649 -49.18 -22.24 21.45
N ASP A 650 -49.65 -22.29 22.70
CA ASP A 650 -51.04 -22.03 23.05
C ASP A 650 -51.28 -20.51 23.21
N PRO A 651 -52.15 -19.91 22.37
CA PRO A 651 -52.47 -18.48 22.45
C PRO A 651 -53.09 -18.09 23.79
N GLN A 652 -53.97 -18.91 24.36
CA GLN A 652 -54.65 -18.59 25.62
C GLN A 652 -53.67 -18.66 26.79
N TRP A 653 -52.74 -19.62 26.75
CA TRP A 653 -51.67 -19.70 27.72
C TRP A 653 -50.77 -18.46 27.69
N LEU A 654 -50.41 -17.97 26.49
CA LEU A 654 -49.60 -16.75 26.33
C LEU A 654 -50.33 -15.50 26.88
N ASP A 655 -51.64 -15.36 26.66
CA ASP A 655 -52.42 -14.23 27.21
C ASP A 655 -52.44 -14.23 28.73
N ALA A 656 -52.56 -15.41 29.34
CA ALA A 656 -52.64 -15.55 30.79
C ALA A 656 -51.27 -15.43 31.48
N ASN A 657 -50.18 -15.89 30.84
CA ASN A 657 -48.90 -16.11 31.52
C ASN A 657 -47.73 -15.26 30.98
N ALA A 658 -47.83 -14.67 29.80
CA ALA A 658 -46.75 -13.92 29.17
C ALA A 658 -47.11 -12.46 28.81
N SER A 659 -48.37 -12.05 28.96
CA SER A 659 -48.81 -10.67 28.67
C SER A 659 -47.91 -9.62 29.36
N GLY A 660 -47.43 -8.63 28.60
CA GLY A 660 -46.48 -7.62 29.08
C GLY A 660 -45.01 -8.04 29.14
N SER A 661 -44.65 -9.25 28.71
CA SER A 661 -43.26 -9.73 28.56
C SER A 661 -42.81 -9.72 27.10
N LEU A 662 -41.50 -9.65 26.86
CA LEU A 662 -40.92 -9.78 25.53
C LEU A 662 -41.27 -11.11 24.86
N LEU A 663 -41.43 -12.17 25.65
CA LEU A 663 -41.85 -13.49 25.16
C LEU A 663 -43.18 -13.43 24.43
N TYR A 664 -44.14 -12.64 24.94
CA TYR A 664 -45.48 -12.57 24.37
C TYR A 664 -45.44 -12.10 22.91
N TRP A 665 -44.83 -10.95 22.65
CA TRP A 665 -44.74 -10.42 21.28
C TRP A 665 -43.71 -11.15 20.40
N THR A 666 -42.90 -12.03 20.99
CA THR A 666 -42.01 -12.93 20.25
C THR A 666 -42.77 -14.16 19.71
N TYR A 667 -43.68 -14.75 20.51
CA TYR A 667 -44.41 -15.96 20.15
C TYR A 667 -45.82 -15.71 19.61
N ARG A 668 -46.59 -14.75 20.14
CA ARG A 668 -47.98 -14.50 19.72
C ARG A 668 -48.16 -14.25 18.23
N PRO A 669 -47.28 -13.49 17.55
CA PRO A 669 -47.43 -13.29 16.11
C PRO A 669 -47.43 -14.58 15.31
N TRP A 670 -46.79 -15.65 15.81
CA TRP A 670 -46.70 -16.94 15.08
C TRP A 670 -48.06 -17.58 14.90
N VAL A 671 -48.96 -17.34 15.85
CA VAL A 671 -50.31 -17.88 15.85
C VAL A 671 -51.14 -17.28 14.71
N PHE A 672 -51.06 -15.97 14.49
CA PHE A 672 -51.96 -15.28 13.55
C PHE A 672 -51.31 -14.91 12.21
N ALA A 673 -50.01 -14.61 12.18
CA ALA A 673 -49.31 -14.23 10.95
C ALA A 673 -48.40 -15.34 10.39
N GLY A 674 -48.06 -16.38 11.17
CA GLY A 674 -47.38 -17.57 10.65
C GLY A 674 -48.16 -18.27 9.52
N ALA A 675 -49.49 -18.33 9.65
CA ALA A 675 -50.39 -18.88 8.64
C ALA A 675 -50.36 -18.12 7.29
N ALA A 676 -50.19 -16.79 7.31
CA ALA A 676 -50.16 -15.95 6.10
C ALA A 676 -48.88 -16.12 5.24
N TYR A 677 -47.83 -16.74 5.81
CA TYR A 677 -46.57 -17.04 5.15
C TYR A 677 -46.36 -18.54 4.88
N GLY A 678 -47.37 -19.38 5.16
CA GLY A 678 -47.26 -20.84 5.04
C GLY A 678 -46.45 -21.51 6.17
N TYR A 679 -46.06 -20.74 7.19
CA TYR A 679 -45.40 -21.21 8.41
C TYR A 679 -46.44 -21.35 9.52
N GLY A 680 -47.48 -22.15 9.27
CA GLY A 680 -48.54 -22.35 10.27
C GLY A 680 -48.01 -23.12 11.48
N MET A 681 -48.10 -22.54 12.67
CA MET A 681 -48.28 -23.27 13.93
C MET A 681 -49.69 -23.90 13.94
N GLY A 682 -49.95 -24.77 12.97
CA GLY A 682 -51.30 -25.26 12.65
C GLY A 682 -51.60 -25.21 11.16
N GLY A 683 -50.90 -26.03 10.37
CA GLY A 683 -51.23 -26.29 8.98
C GLY A 683 -51.72 -27.71 8.80
N GLY A 684 -52.94 -28.00 9.27
CA GLY A 684 -53.73 -29.19 8.95
C GLY A 684 -53.31 -30.49 9.64
N VAL A 685 -53.74 -30.71 10.88
CA VAL A 685 -53.96 -32.08 11.38
C VAL A 685 -55.25 -32.10 12.19
N ASP A 686 -56.07 -33.08 11.83
CA ASP A 686 -57.11 -33.70 12.61
C ASP A 686 -56.94 -33.61 14.14
N ARG A 687 -58.05 -33.46 14.86
CA ARG A 687 -58.12 -33.31 16.32
C ARG A 687 -57.73 -34.63 17.01
N THR A 688 -56.44 -34.97 17.05
CA THR A 688 -55.94 -36.06 17.88
C THR A 688 -54.71 -35.63 18.68
N THR A 689 -54.74 -36.04 19.94
CA THR A 689 -53.79 -35.75 21.01
C THR A 689 -52.40 -36.32 20.72
N GLY A 690 -51.37 -35.49 20.85
CA GLY A 690 -49.99 -35.96 21.10
C GLY A 690 -48.92 -35.37 20.19
N ALA A 691 -48.01 -34.62 20.81
CA ALA A 691 -46.65 -34.28 20.36
C ALA A 691 -46.47 -33.50 19.03
N MET A 692 -45.94 -32.27 19.18
CA MET A 692 -45.37 -31.45 18.12
C MET A 692 -44.32 -32.24 17.32
N ALA A 693 -44.55 -32.47 16.04
CA ALA A 693 -43.53 -33.00 15.14
C ALA A 693 -42.41 -31.96 15.01
N ALA A 694 -41.21 -32.36 15.41
CA ALA A 694 -40.01 -31.54 15.34
C ALA A 694 -39.61 -31.21 13.89
N GLY A 695 -39.97 -30.00 13.44
CA GLY A 695 -39.34 -29.25 12.33
C GLY A 695 -40.13 -29.20 11.01
N PRO A 696 -39.82 -28.27 10.07
CA PRO A 696 -39.06 -27.02 10.16
C PRO A 696 -39.97 -25.78 10.02
N ALA A 697 -39.67 -24.70 10.76
CA ALA A 697 -39.67 -23.30 10.28
C ALA A 697 -39.87 -22.27 11.41
N PHE A 698 -38.98 -22.23 12.40
CA PHE A 698 -38.54 -20.92 12.91
C PHE A 698 -37.63 -20.29 11.84
N GLY A 699 -38.24 -19.86 10.74
CA GLY A 699 -37.60 -19.18 9.61
C GLY A 699 -37.15 -17.78 10.00
N GLY A 700 -36.02 -17.32 9.44
CA GLY A 700 -35.48 -15.99 9.73
C GLY A 700 -36.49 -14.87 9.42
N GLY A 701 -36.70 -13.98 10.38
CA GLY A 701 -37.48 -12.74 10.23
C GLY A 701 -38.76 -12.67 11.05
N PHE A 702 -39.40 -13.81 11.35
CA PHE A 702 -40.66 -13.81 12.10
C PHE A 702 -40.42 -14.29 13.54
N GLY A 703 -40.80 -13.49 14.55
CA GLY A 703 -40.60 -13.81 15.97
C GLY A 703 -39.15 -13.97 16.45
N ASP A 704 -38.16 -13.43 15.72
CA ASP A 704 -36.80 -13.19 16.23
C ASP A 704 -36.57 -11.69 16.35
N LEU A 705 -37.11 -11.09 17.43
CA LEU A 705 -37.01 -9.65 17.67
C LEU A 705 -35.56 -9.17 17.70
N GLY A 706 -34.62 -9.97 18.24
CA GLY A 706 -33.20 -9.64 18.27
C GLY A 706 -32.59 -9.52 16.87
N GLY A 707 -32.86 -10.51 16.00
CA GLY A 707 -32.43 -10.47 14.61
C GLY A 707 -33.06 -9.33 13.81
N GLN A 708 -34.37 -9.11 13.98
CA GLN A 708 -35.11 -8.04 13.28
C GLN A 708 -34.60 -6.65 13.68
N LEU A 709 -34.43 -6.40 14.97
CA LEU A 709 -33.88 -5.14 15.49
C LEU A 709 -32.44 -4.92 15.00
N THR A 710 -31.60 -5.96 15.03
CA THR A 710 -30.22 -5.87 14.52
C THR A 710 -30.21 -5.43 13.05
N SER A 711 -31.05 -6.04 12.20
CA SER A 711 -31.13 -5.68 10.78
C SER A 711 -31.68 -4.26 10.54
N SER A 712 -32.67 -3.84 11.34
CA SER A 712 -33.27 -2.50 11.25
C SER A 712 -32.27 -1.43 11.68
N PHE A 713 -31.54 -1.63 12.77
CA PHE A 713 -30.51 -0.70 13.23
C PHE A 713 -29.28 -0.67 12.33
N ALA A 714 -28.91 -1.78 11.68
CA ALA A 714 -27.89 -1.76 10.63
C ALA A 714 -28.31 -0.84 9.47
N SER A 715 -29.57 -0.91 9.05
CA SER A 715 -30.13 -0.07 7.99
C SER A 715 -30.20 1.41 8.40
N ILE A 716 -30.62 1.70 9.64
CA ILE A 716 -30.64 3.06 10.22
C ILE A 716 -29.21 3.64 10.28
N HIS A 717 -28.25 2.85 10.77
CA HIS A 717 -26.85 3.24 10.85
C HIS A 717 -26.27 3.59 9.47
N SER A 718 -26.52 2.75 8.46
CA SER A 718 -26.07 3.05 7.09
C SER A 718 -26.72 4.31 6.51
N THR A 719 -28.00 4.54 6.81
CA THR A 719 -28.72 5.74 6.37
C THR A 719 -28.15 7.02 7.00
N ILE A 720 -27.77 6.98 8.28
CA ILE A 720 -27.16 8.10 8.99
C ILE A 720 -25.75 8.39 8.45
N GLN A 721 -24.94 7.34 8.22
CA GLN A 721 -23.58 7.51 7.68
C GLN A 721 -23.56 8.06 6.26
N ALA A 722 -24.52 7.65 5.42
CA ALA A 722 -24.64 8.16 4.05
C ALA A 722 -24.94 9.67 3.97
N ALA A 723 -25.37 10.30 5.07
CA ALA A 723 -25.67 11.73 5.14
C ALA A 723 -24.49 12.59 5.66
N ALA A 724 -23.30 12.02 5.89
CA ALA A 724 -22.13 12.73 6.42
C ALA A 724 -21.26 13.41 5.32
N PRO A 725 -20.69 14.62 5.55
CA PRO A 725 -19.84 15.32 4.58
C PRO A 725 -18.40 14.77 4.49
N SER A 726 -17.77 14.82 3.29
CA SER A 726 -16.40 14.34 3.01
C SER A 726 -15.35 15.46 3.00
N SER A 727 -14.12 15.23 3.52
CA SER A 727 -12.98 16.15 3.40
C SER A 727 -11.74 15.49 2.78
N SER A 728 -11.01 16.22 1.92
CA SER A 728 -9.75 15.81 1.29
C SER A 728 -8.75 16.97 1.28
N SER A 729 -7.46 16.69 1.45
CA SER A 729 -6.36 17.63 1.27
C SER A 729 -5.12 16.91 0.73
N GLY A 730 -4.43 17.50 -0.24
CA GLY A 730 -3.18 17.00 -0.81
C GLY A 730 -2.35 18.14 -1.41
N GLY A 731 -1.08 18.23 -1.03
CA GLY A 731 -0.10 19.24 -1.46
C GLY A 731 1.11 18.61 -2.17
N SER A 732 1.80 19.44 -2.96
CA SER A 732 2.84 19.13 -3.96
C SER A 732 4.27 19.42 -3.46
N PHE A 733 5.31 18.82 -4.07
CA PHE A 733 6.74 19.18 -3.93
C PHE A 733 7.54 18.89 -5.22
N GLY A 734 8.48 19.77 -5.57
CA GLY A 734 9.50 19.61 -6.63
C GLY A 734 10.93 19.82 -6.10
N GLY A 735 11.95 19.35 -6.84
CA GLY A 735 13.37 19.45 -6.47
C GLY A 735 14.31 19.51 -7.68
N GLY A 736 15.43 20.22 -7.55
CA GLY A 736 16.50 20.39 -8.55
C GLY A 736 17.88 19.92 -8.06
N GLY A 737 18.82 19.71 -8.98
CA GLY A 737 20.17 19.16 -8.74
C GLY A 737 21.32 19.97 -9.38
N PHE A 738 22.54 19.79 -8.86
CA PHE A 738 23.79 20.47 -9.22
C PHE A 738 24.81 19.51 -9.86
N ALA A 739 25.72 20.03 -10.70
CA ALA A 739 26.75 19.33 -11.48
C ALA A 739 28.20 19.59 -10.98
N GLY A 740 29.15 18.70 -11.31
CA GLY A 740 30.60 18.80 -11.06
C GLY A 740 31.41 18.05 -12.13
N GLY A 741 32.52 18.64 -12.62
CA GLY A 741 33.13 18.35 -13.93
C GLY A 741 34.39 17.45 -13.97
N GLY A 742 34.78 17.07 -15.20
CA GLY A 742 36.03 16.40 -15.62
C GLY A 742 36.77 17.25 -16.67
N GLY A 743 38.09 17.05 -16.82
CA GLY A 743 39.04 18.05 -17.36
C GLY A 743 39.83 17.68 -18.61
N GLY A 744 39.38 16.72 -19.43
CA GLY A 744 40.04 16.33 -20.68
C GLY A 744 39.69 17.21 -21.89
N SER A 745 40.39 17.00 -23.02
CA SER A 745 40.08 17.67 -24.29
C SER A 745 38.89 17.00 -24.97
N GLY A 746 37.87 17.77 -25.34
CA GLY A 746 36.62 17.26 -25.92
C GLY A 746 35.47 17.45 -24.95
N GLY A 747 35.36 16.59 -23.92
CA GLY A 747 34.52 16.79 -22.72
C GLY A 747 33.10 17.27 -23.05
N GLY A 748 32.41 16.51 -23.89
CA GLY A 748 31.24 16.97 -24.62
C GLY A 748 29.91 16.34 -24.22
N SER A 749 28.80 17.04 -24.50
CA SER A 749 27.43 16.55 -24.36
C SER A 749 26.82 16.26 -25.74
N PHE A 750 25.98 15.23 -25.81
CA PHE A 750 25.28 14.85 -27.03
C PHE A 750 23.79 15.19 -26.92
N GLY A 751 23.13 15.43 -28.04
CA GLY A 751 21.70 15.66 -28.02
C GLY A 751 21.05 15.68 -29.40
N GLY A 752 19.74 15.86 -29.36
CA GLY A 752 18.93 16.09 -30.54
C GLY A 752 17.72 16.95 -30.19
N ARG A 753 17.26 17.73 -31.16
CA ARG A 753 16.15 18.65 -31.01
C ARG A 753 15.13 18.50 -32.11
#